data_AF-A0AAD9SS25-F1
#
_entry.id   AF-A0AAD9SS25-F1
#
_cell.length_a   1.000
_cell.length_b   1.000
_cell.length_c   1.000
_cell.angle_alpha   90.00
_cell.angle_beta   90.00
_cell.angle_gamma   90.00
#
_symmetry.space_group_name_H-M   'P 1'
#
loop_
_entity.id
_entity.type
_entity.pdbx_description
1 polymer ?
#
loop_
_entity_poly.entity_id
_entity_poly.type
_entity_poly.pdbx_seq_one_letter_code
_entity_poly.pdbx_strand_id
1 'polypeptide(L)'
;MRVVGLSLANGLRKANIPFQLFERDEHISTRGQGWAITLNWALGFLKSLLSDEAFANIEETQVDPEVGRNDTGNFIFLNLETLETKFRIPPSERRRVNRERLRQVLLQEVSDKVHWSRRLIGIEEAQDGVVAIFEDGSRAEGSIIVGTEGSNSRTRQFVAPETYRNTQLPVRFTGVAVDFTREQARPLRDLDPLLFQGCHPRTETFLWVSMLETPEVNGTKGTESERYRVQMNMSWPFQSPDDEVKPTQGERLEEMKRRAEDFHENLRGAVQSIPEDTECLEIVLQDWPCLDWVNHGGRVTLAGDAAHAMTMYRGEAANHGILDALRLCEVLEDVYRSGESMEEAILKYEKELRSRTSAAVLLSRQACLDAHDWAGLNEHSAMILSRIGPPTSCRQERAKMAYNPRMSIIPPGQQHSRTTQRKEPEADAFMLLKDSEIVGCITDIGIPFTVADLAKPNPLQVQMIFEWFAELILNATRETVDPAMRAAAEDIASDNGDMLFPPDTRNLMGFYVSLRRLLLECGIRDFSFTDLYKPTQPRLVKIFSYLINFVRFRESQTSVIDAHFNKAEQTKARIETLYSDNQDMEARLDEMQQTRSQMQRLCAEKTRRNEDLKKRLLELRRGQEKVAARLEEAKERKGELSTQLEQKTAEKLAVKHESAKLRPYVLQSASSLQASLTELSNTLSNDKSHIDSLDRRARALQTSTDSFSVVSTDVASCIKLLDEIAVELQKEEDETARKNKQKDALLERRTDVQDVERAETLLQRQLAKWLERTEKLREHANQKAQEAKRKMEELEKVHRQLKQERTEKGSDMEKRRVRIEQTEKKMQDLKEAIENEVHNAHDEYLKMEAHIKLYITEMEQAIPFNE
;
A
#
# COMPACT_ATOMS: atom_id res chain seq x y z
N MET A 1 13.98 14.80 14.81
CA MET A 1 14.34 13.83 13.74
C MET A 1 13.41 12.66 13.73
N ARG A 2 12.87 12.26 12.56
CA ARG A 2 11.86 11.20 12.44
C ARG A 2 12.50 9.81 12.26
N VAL A 3 11.73 8.76 12.55
CA VAL A 3 12.16 7.35 12.46
C VAL A 3 12.71 7.00 11.07
N VAL A 4 12.00 7.39 10.00
CA VAL A 4 12.38 7.05 8.61
C VAL A 4 13.73 7.63 8.21
N GLY A 5 13.98 8.92 8.49
CA GLY A 5 15.26 9.55 8.17
C GLY A 5 16.44 8.93 8.94
N LEU A 6 16.21 8.57 10.21
CA LEU A 6 17.18 7.83 11.01
C LEU A 6 17.44 6.41 10.47
N SER A 7 16.39 5.68 10.09
CA SER A 7 16.52 4.34 9.50
C SER A 7 17.30 4.37 8.18
N LEU A 8 17.03 5.35 7.31
CA LEU A 8 17.78 5.55 6.06
C LEU A 8 19.25 5.85 6.33
N ALA A 9 19.54 6.75 7.27
CA ALA A 9 20.90 7.12 7.61
C ALA A 9 21.75 5.95 8.11
N ASN A 10 21.17 5.06 8.93
CA ASN A 10 21.86 3.85 9.36
C ASN A 10 22.18 2.93 8.18
N GLY A 11 21.22 2.77 7.24
CA GLY A 11 21.45 2.03 6.00
C GLY A 11 22.58 2.62 5.16
N LEU A 12 22.58 3.94 4.96
CA LEU A 12 23.62 4.65 4.20
C LEU A 12 24.99 4.54 4.88
N ARG A 13 25.05 4.63 6.22
CA ARG A 13 26.28 4.41 7.00
C ARG A 13 26.81 3.00 6.79
N LYS A 14 25.95 1.99 6.88
CA LYS A 14 26.29 0.57 6.66
C LYS A 14 26.77 0.31 5.23
N ALA A 15 26.18 1.00 4.24
CA ALA A 15 26.58 0.93 2.84
C ALA A 15 27.82 1.78 2.50
N ASN A 16 28.37 2.53 3.47
CA ASN A 16 29.48 3.47 3.31
C ASN A 16 29.20 4.59 2.27
N ILE A 17 27.96 5.07 2.22
CA ILE A 17 27.52 6.19 1.38
C ILE A 17 27.57 7.49 2.20
N PRO A 18 28.23 8.57 1.73
CA PRO A 18 28.25 9.85 2.43
C PRO A 18 26.86 10.49 2.56
N PHE A 19 26.51 10.99 3.75
CA PHE A 19 25.26 11.71 4.00
C PHE A 19 25.41 12.75 5.11
N GLN A 20 24.44 13.67 5.17
CA GLN A 20 24.23 14.63 6.26
C GLN A 20 22.74 14.66 6.61
N LEU A 21 22.41 14.80 7.89
CA LEU A 21 21.04 14.89 8.39
C LEU A 21 20.77 16.28 8.95
N PHE A 22 19.67 16.89 8.53
CA PHE A 22 19.27 18.22 8.99
C PHE A 22 17.95 18.12 9.74
N GLU A 23 17.93 18.59 10.99
CA GLU A 23 16.77 18.54 11.86
C GLU A 23 16.41 19.94 12.37
N ARG A 24 15.13 20.30 12.31
CA ARG A 24 14.64 21.61 12.76
C ARG A 24 14.59 21.75 14.28
N ASP A 25 14.34 20.66 15.00
CA ASP A 25 14.30 20.67 16.47
C ASP A 25 15.73 20.85 17.03
N GLU A 26 15.88 21.39 18.25
CA GLU A 26 17.21 21.65 18.84
C GLU A 26 17.88 20.38 19.40
N HIS A 27 17.08 19.40 19.83
CA HIS A 27 17.56 18.15 20.41
C HIS A 27 16.58 17.00 20.14
N ILE A 28 17.03 15.74 20.34
CA ILE A 28 16.18 14.57 20.11
C ILE A 28 14.94 14.54 21.02
N SER A 29 15.09 15.03 22.25
CA SER A 29 14.07 15.08 23.31
C SER A 29 13.22 16.36 23.33
N THR A 30 13.43 17.31 22.41
CA THR A 30 12.63 18.56 22.34
C THR A 30 11.12 18.28 22.24
N ARG A 31 10.73 17.12 21.70
CA ARG A 31 9.36 16.61 21.74
C ARG A 31 9.21 15.64 22.90
N GLY A 32 8.84 16.14 24.07
CA GLY A 32 8.73 15.34 25.31
C GLY A 32 7.57 14.34 25.38
N GLN A 33 6.83 14.10 24.29
CA GLN A 33 5.75 13.12 24.24
C GLN A 33 5.82 12.30 22.94
N GLY A 34 6.28 11.05 23.06
CA GLY A 34 6.30 10.08 21.97
C GLY A 34 5.21 9.02 22.15
N TRP A 35 4.39 8.80 21.12
CA TRP A 35 3.45 7.68 21.10
C TRP A 35 4.14 6.37 20.79
N ALA A 36 3.57 5.23 21.19
CA ALA A 36 4.11 3.93 20.84
C ALA A 36 3.78 3.56 19.38
N ILE A 37 4.71 2.89 18.69
CA ILE A 37 4.58 2.43 17.31
C ILE A 37 4.55 0.90 17.30
N THR A 38 3.73 0.31 16.43
CA THR A 38 3.79 -1.13 16.15
C THR A 38 4.65 -1.37 14.91
N LEU A 39 5.76 -2.07 15.09
CA LEU A 39 6.56 -2.62 13.99
C LEU A 39 6.11 -4.05 13.72
N ASN A 40 5.67 -4.34 12.49
CA ASN A 40 5.22 -5.67 12.09
C ASN A 40 6.19 -6.27 11.05
N TRP A 41 5.77 -6.39 9.79
CA TRP A 41 6.58 -6.86 8.68
C TRP A 41 7.84 -6.01 8.42
N ALA A 42 7.89 -4.76 8.90
CA ALA A 42 9.07 -3.91 8.74
C ALA A 42 10.26 -4.29 9.64
N LEU A 43 10.09 -5.16 10.64
CA LEU A 43 11.19 -5.61 11.50
C LEU A 43 12.33 -6.25 10.70
N GLY A 44 12.00 -7.07 9.70
CA GLY A 44 12.99 -7.69 8.81
C GLY A 44 13.75 -6.66 7.98
N PHE A 45 13.08 -5.60 7.52
CA PHE A 45 13.71 -4.51 6.76
C PHE A 45 14.59 -3.64 7.65
N LEU A 46 14.16 -3.38 8.88
CA LEU A 46 14.93 -2.64 9.86
C LEU A 46 16.24 -3.38 10.20
N LYS A 47 16.19 -4.72 10.35
CA LYS A 47 17.39 -5.54 10.54
C LYS A 47 18.42 -5.39 9.41
N SER A 48 17.95 -5.27 8.17
CA SER A 48 18.85 -5.06 7.02
C SER A 48 19.55 -3.70 7.06
N LEU A 49 18.85 -2.66 7.54
CA LEU A 49 19.35 -1.28 7.63
C LEU A 49 20.32 -1.05 8.79
N LEU A 50 20.12 -1.74 9.92
CA LEU A 50 20.89 -1.50 11.16
C LEU A 50 22.13 -2.41 11.28
N SER A 51 23.05 -2.03 12.17
CA SER A 51 24.06 -2.95 12.70
C SER A 51 23.41 -4.02 13.60
N ASP A 52 24.13 -5.11 13.88
CA ASP A 52 23.63 -6.15 14.79
C ASP A 52 23.43 -5.61 16.22
N GLU A 53 24.30 -4.68 16.66
CA GLU A 53 24.22 -4.03 17.97
C GLU A 53 23.00 -3.08 18.05
N ALA A 54 22.84 -2.19 17.07
CA ALA A 54 21.69 -1.28 17.01
C ALA A 54 20.37 -2.04 16.89
N PHE A 55 20.34 -3.15 16.14
CA PHE A 55 19.14 -3.99 16.03
C PHE A 55 18.83 -4.72 17.35
N ALA A 56 19.84 -5.23 18.06
CA ALA A 56 19.63 -5.85 19.37
C ALA A 56 19.01 -4.86 20.38
N ASN A 57 19.45 -3.60 20.35
CA ASN A 57 18.94 -2.54 21.22
C ASN A 57 17.48 -2.16 20.92
N ILE A 58 16.91 -2.56 19.77
CA ILE A 58 15.47 -2.34 19.48
C ILE A 58 14.59 -3.10 20.47
N GLU A 59 15.02 -4.27 20.95
CA GLU A 59 14.27 -5.05 21.94
C GLU A 59 14.13 -4.32 23.28
N GLU A 60 15.04 -3.41 23.62
CA GLU A 60 14.97 -2.58 24.83
C GLU A 60 13.98 -1.41 24.70
N THR A 61 13.52 -1.13 23.48
CA THR A 61 12.57 -0.04 23.20
C THR A 61 11.12 -0.46 23.37
N GLN A 62 10.85 -1.73 23.69
CA GLN A 62 9.49 -2.24 23.86
C GLN A 62 8.74 -1.56 25.02
N VAL A 63 7.44 -1.32 24.83
CA VAL A 63 6.59 -0.68 25.85
C VAL A 63 6.37 -1.59 27.06
N ASP A 64 6.37 -2.91 26.83
CA ASP A 64 6.27 -3.97 27.84
C ASP A 64 7.09 -5.18 27.33
N PRO A 65 8.37 -5.31 27.75
CA PRO A 65 9.26 -6.36 27.26
C PRO A 65 8.79 -7.78 27.59
N GLU A 66 8.12 -8.00 28.72
CA GLU A 66 7.64 -9.33 29.13
C GLU A 66 6.54 -9.82 28.18
N VAL A 67 5.57 -8.95 27.90
CA VAL A 67 4.46 -9.25 26.99
C VAL A 67 4.94 -9.31 25.56
N GLY A 68 5.79 -8.37 25.15
CA GLY A 68 6.29 -8.26 23.78
C GLY A 68 7.14 -9.45 23.29
N ARG A 69 7.82 -10.15 24.20
CA ARG A 69 8.53 -11.41 23.89
C ARG A 69 7.60 -12.56 23.53
N ASN A 70 6.38 -12.55 24.06
CA ASN A 70 5.38 -13.61 23.89
C ASN A 70 4.11 -13.08 23.18
N ASP A 71 4.21 -11.95 22.47
CA ASP A 71 3.06 -11.31 21.85
C ASP A 71 2.51 -12.20 20.73
N THR A 72 1.33 -12.76 20.97
CA THR A 72 0.62 -13.58 19.99
C THR A 72 -0.16 -12.73 18.99
N GLY A 73 0.03 -11.40 18.96
CA GLY A 73 -0.36 -10.53 17.85
C GLY A 73 -1.84 -10.21 17.73
N ASN A 74 -2.67 -10.48 18.74
CA ASN A 74 -4.10 -10.18 18.67
C ASN A 74 -4.32 -8.66 18.81
N PHE A 75 -5.12 -8.08 17.90
CA PHE A 75 -5.71 -6.75 18.13
C PHE A 75 -7.22 -6.93 18.31
N ILE A 76 -7.75 -6.46 19.43
CA ILE A 76 -9.18 -6.53 19.71
C ILE A 76 -9.89 -5.24 19.29
N PHE A 77 -11.09 -5.40 18.74
CA PHE A 77 -12.02 -4.30 18.48
C PHE A 77 -13.26 -4.50 19.35
N LEU A 78 -13.51 -3.56 20.26
CA LEU A 78 -14.52 -3.68 21.31
C LEU A 78 -15.76 -2.83 21.03
N ASN A 79 -16.91 -3.29 21.53
CA ASN A 79 -18.05 -2.44 21.82
C ASN A 79 -17.69 -1.58 23.05
N LEU A 80 -17.64 -0.25 22.92
CA LEU A 80 -17.27 0.61 24.06
C LEU A 80 -18.37 0.73 25.12
N GLU A 81 -19.61 0.38 24.82
CA GLU A 81 -20.74 0.36 25.77
C GLU A 81 -20.71 -0.91 26.64
N THR A 82 -20.42 -2.07 26.04
CA THR A 82 -20.54 -3.39 26.70
C THR A 82 -19.22 -4.11 26.97
N LEU A 83 -18.10 -3.64 26.39
CA LEU A 83 -16.80 -4.33 26.32
C LEU A 83 -16.81 -5.68 25.58
N GLU A 84 -17.90 -6.03 24.91
CA GLU A 84 -17.94 -7.22 24.08
C GLU A 84 -17.00 -7.09 22.88
N THR A 85 -16.23 -8.14 22.62
CA THR A 85 -15.34 -8.17 21.45
C THR A 85 -16.15 -8.37 20.18
N LYS A 86 -16.12 -7.38 19.28
CA LYS A 86 -16.73 -7.51 17.95
C LYS A 86 -15.82 -8.26 16.98
N PHE A 87 -14.53 -7.89 16.95
CA PHE A 87 -13.54 -8.54 16.09
C PHE A 87 -12.23 -8.82 16.84
N ARG A 88 -11.58 -9.91 16.45
CA ARG A 88 -10.19 -10.21 16.79
C ARG A 88 -9.40 -10.23 15.48
N ILE A 89 -8.56 -9.23 15.28
CA ILE A 89 -7.69 -9.19 14.11
C ILE A 89 -6.62 -10.28 14.31
N PRO A 90 -6.33 -11.10 13.29
CA PRO A 90 -5.44 -12.26 13.42
C PRO A 90 -4.04 -11.92 13.95
N PRO A 91 -3.40 -12.87 14.66
CA PRO A 91 -2.00 -12.82 15.07
C PRO A 91 -1.04 -12.38 13.96
N SER A 92 -0.18 -11.41 14.24
CA SER A 92 1.03 -11.14 13.46
C SER A 92 2.23 -10.96 14.39
N GLU A 93 3.40 -11.46 14.00
CA GLU A 93 4.65 -11.10 14.69
C GLU A 93 4.82 -9.57 14.65
N ARG A 94 4.84 -8.96 15.84
CA ARG A 94 4.95 -7.51 16.00
C ARG A 94 5.78 -7.16 17.22
N ARG A 95 6.28 -5.94 17.24
CA ARG A 95 6.91 -5.31 18.40
C ARG A 95 6.23 -3.96 18.63
N ARG A 96 5.68 -3.76 19.81
CA ARG A 96 5.17 -2.46 20.23
C ARG A 96 6.28 -1.71 20.93
N VAL A 97 6.81 -0.68 20.27
CA VAL A 97 7.98 0.06 20.72
C VAL A 97 7.62 1.49 21.07
N ASN A 98 8.27 2.02 22.09
CA ASN A 98 8.22 3.44 22.43
C ASN A 98 8.97 4.23 21.35
N ARG A 99 8.28 5.15 20.65
CA ARG A 99 8.87 5.92 19.54
C ARG A 99 10.06 6.76 19.95
N GLU A 100 10.06 7.31 21.16
CA GLU A 100 11.15 8.15 21.62
C GLU A 100 12.40 7.31 21.85
N ARG A 101 12.27 6.19 22.56
CA ARG A 101 13.37 5.23 22.76
C ARG A 101 13.88 4.65 21.44
N LEU A 102 12.97 4.30 20.52
CA LEU A 102 13.32 3.87 19.16
C LEU A 102 14.17 4.92 18.44
N ARG A 103 13.77 6.20 18.49
CA ARG A 103 14.55 7.28 17.86
C ARG A 103 15.93 7.42 18.50
N GLN A 104 16.04 7.25 19.83
CA GLN A 104 17.31 7.33 20.54
C GLN A 104 18.26 6.21 20.10
N VAL A 105 17.78 4.95 20.05
CA VAL A 105 18.56 3.82 19.55
C VAL A 105 19.02 4.04 18.12
N LEU A 106 18.12 4.46 17.22
CA LEU A 106 18.48 4.74 15.83
C LEU A 106 19.46 5.91 15.67
N LEU A 107 19.52 6.84 16.64
CA LEU A 107 20.42 8.00 16.60
C LEU A 107 21.85 7.63 17.01
N GLN A 108 22.05 6.63 17.88
CA GLN A 108 23.34 6.31 18.50
C GLN A 108 24.48 6.20 17.48
N GLU A 109 24.24 5.50 16.37
CA GLU A 109 25.25 5.27 15.34
C GLU A 109 25.32 6.36 14.27
N VAL A 110 24.45 7.39 14.27
CA VAL A 110 24.45 8.42 13.22
C VAL A 110 24.49 9.83 13.77
N SER A 111 24.64 9.99 15.08
CA SER A 111 24.59 11.28 15.77
C SER A 111 25.66 12.27 15.28
N ASP A 112 26.82 11.77 14.85
CA ASP A 112 27.92 12.59 14.33
C ASP A 112 27.60 13.26 12.97
N LYS A 113 26.55 12.80 12.28
CA LYS A 113 26.08 13.34 10.99
C LYS A 113 24.86 14.24 11.11
N VAL A 114 24.40 14.54 12.33
CA VAL A 114 23.19 15.33 12.56
C VAL A 114 23.51 16.80 12.80
N HIS A 115 22.84 17.67 12.04
CA HIS A 115 22.85 19.11 12.19
C HIS A 115 21.49 19.57 12.75
N TRP A 116 21.47 19.90 14.04
CA TRP A 116 20.30 20.38 14.76
C TRP A 116 19.98 21.86 14.47
N SER A 117 18.76 22.28 14.78
CA SER A 117 18.25 23.63 14.56
C SER A 117 18.33 24.10 13.09
N ARG A 118 18.21 23.16 12.14
CA ARG A 118 18.24 23.39 10.69
C ARG A 118 16.86 23.18 10.10
N ARG A 119 16.05 24.24 10.09
CA ARG A 119 14.72 24.22 9.46
C ARG A 119 14.82 24.54 7.97
N LEU A 120 14.52 23.55 7.12
CA LEU A 120 14.47 23.74 5.67
C LEU A 120 13.37 24.75 5.29
N ILE A 121 13.72 25.75 4.48
CA ILE A 121 12.79 26.76 3.93
C ILE A 121 12.77 26.80 2.41
N GLY A 122 13.80 26.29 1.73
CA GLY A 122 13.89 26.30 0.27
C GLY A 122 14.84 25.24 -0.26
N ILE A 123 14.66 24.90 -1.54
CA ILE A 123 15.53 24.02 -2.31
C ILE A 123 15.83 24.72 -3.65
N GLU A 124 17.07 24.67 -4.10
CA GLU A 124 17.50 25.20 -5.39
C GLU A 124 18.27 24.13 -6.18
N GLU A 125 18.07 24.08 -7.49
CA GLU A 125 18.89 23.26 -8.39
C GLU A 125 20.24 23.94 -8.66
N ALA A 126 21.31 23.16 -8.66
CA ALA A 126 22.65 23.59 -9.07
C ALA A 126 23.12 22.77 -10.29
N GLN A 127 24.16 23.23 -11.00
CA GLN A 127 24.68 22.55 -12.20
C GLN A 127 24.97 21.06 -11.96
N ASP A 128 25.62 20.74 -10.83
CA ASP A 128 26.03 19.37 -10.50
C ASP A 128 25.35 18.80 -9.24
N GLY A 129 24.31 19.45 -8.72
CA GLY A 129 23.67 19.02 -7.46
C GLY A 129 22.39 19.77 -7.12
N VAL A 130 22.07 19.76 -5.83
CA VAL A 130 20.94 20.48 -5.23
C VAL A 130 21.41 21.16 -3.94
N VAL A 131 20.79 22.29 -3.63
CA VAL A 131 21.13 23.12 -2.47
C VAL A 131 19.91 23.23 -1.55
N ALA A 132 20.08 22.84 -0.30
CA ALA A 132 19.11 23.06 0.77
C ALA A 132 19.37 24.42 1.44
N ILE A 133 18.31 25.20 1.64
CA ILE A 133 18.34 26.52 2.29
C ILE A 133 17.59 26.45 3.60
N PHE A 134 18.23 26.90 4.69
CA PHE A 134 17.67 26.85 6.03
C PHE A 134 17.27 28.23 6.57
N GLU A 135 16.37 28.24 7.56
CA GLU A 135 15.80 29.44 8.18
C GLU A 135 16.85 30.38 8.78
N ASP A 136 17.99 29.85 9.23
CA ASP A 136 19.11 30.63 9.77
C ASP A 136 20.02 31.23 8.69
N GLY A 137 19.66 31.08 7.41
CA GLY A 137 20.41 31.56 6.25
C GLY A 137 21.54 30.64 5.81
N SER A 138 21.81 29.55 6.53
CA SER A 138 22.79 28.56 6.09
C SER A 138 22.33 27.77 4.87
N ARG A 139 23.29 27.22 4.12
CA ARG A 139 23.07 26.42 2.92
C ARG A 139 23.88 25.14 2.98
N ALA A 140 23.35 24.06 2.42
CA ALA A 140 24.05 22.79 2.28
C ALA A 140 23.90 22.25 0.85
N GLU A 141 25.00 21.83 0.25
CA GLU A 141 25.04 21.29 -1.11
C GLU A 141 25.17 19.77 -1.06
N GLY A 142 24.50 19.09 -1.99
CA GLY A 142 24.57 17.64 -2.12
C GLY A 142 24.11 17.15 -3.49
N SER A 143 24.38 15.88 -3.78
CA SER A 143 23.95 15.25 -5.05
C SER A 143 22.44 14.95 -5.08
N ILE A 144 21.84 14.70 -3.92
CA ILE A 144 20.42 14.39 -3.74
C ILE A 144 19.89 14.94 -2.42
N ILE A 145 18.65 15.43 -2.41
CA ILE A 145 17.87 15.75 -1.21
C ILE A 145 16.74 14.73 -1.05
N VAL A 146 16.63 14.16 0.15
CA VAL A 146 15.56 13.21 0.51
C VAL A 146 14.68 13.82 1.58
N GLY A 147 13.42 14.10 1.23
CA GLY A 147 12.43 14.62 2.16
C GLY A 147 11.96 13.54 3.14
N THR A 148 12.31 13.69 4.42
CA THR A 148 11.88 12.80 5.53
C THR A 148 11.29 13.56 6.72
N GLU A 149 11.04 14.86 6.55
CA GLU A 149 10.49 15.77 7.56
C GLU A 149 8.98 15.56 7.83
N GLY A 150 8.37 14.63 7.08
CA GLY A 150 7.05 14.03 7.23
C GLY A 150 5.84 14.85 6.76
N SER A 151 4.66 14.67 7.35
CA SER A 151 3.37 15.06 6.75
C SER A 151 3.18 16.52 6.32
N ASN A 152 3.99 17.47 6.80
CA ASN A 152 4.00 18.88 6.36
C ASN A 152 5.33 19.20 5.67
N SER A 153 5.72 18.34 4.72
CA SER A 153 7.05 18.35 4.10
C SER A 153 7.27 19.57 3.20
N ARG A 154 8.39 20.26 3.43
CA ARG A 154 8.86 21.37 2.58
C ARG A 154 9.47 20.85 1.29
N THR A 155 10.12 19.68 1.34
CA THR A 155 10.60 18.98 0.14
C THR A 155 9.43 18.59 -0.75
N ARG A 156 8.33 18.06 -0.20
CA ARG A 156 7.10 17.78 -0.94
C ARG A 156 6.50 19.06 -1.54
N GLN A 157 6.49 20.16 -0.79
CA GLN A 157 6.05 21.45 -1.31
C GLN A 157 6.88 21.90 -2.53
N PHE A 158 8.18 21.62 -2.54
CA PHE A 158 9.04 21.95 -3.67
C PHE A 158 8.77 21.08 -4.90
N VAL A 159 8.68 19.75 -4.73
CA VAL A 159 8.49 18.81 -5.86
C VAL A 159 7.04 18.73 -6.37
N ALA A 160 6.06 19.15 -5.57
CA ALA A 160 4.63 19.08 -5.86
C ALA A 160 3.88 20.36 -5.42
N PRO A 161 4.24 21.56 -5.93
CA PRO A 161 3.76 22.85 -5.40
C PRO A 161 2.24 23.05 -5.50
N GLU A 162 1.58 22.40 -6.46
CA GLU A 162 0.12 22.49 -6.64
C GLU A 162 -0.66 21.47 -5.79
N THR A 163 -0.03 20.35 -5.43
CA THR A 163 -0.72 19.20 -4.84
C THR A 163 -0.17 18.76 -3.48
N TYR A 164 0.83 19.45 -2.90
CA TYR A 164 1.49 19.04 -1.64
C TYR A 164 0.61 19.05 -0.38
N ARG A 165 -0.57 19.68 -0.42
CA ARG A 165 -1.43 19.85 0.76
C ARG A 165 -2.10 18.54 1.14
N ASN A 166 -2.11 18.22 2.43
CA ASN A 166 -2.86 17.07 2.92
C ASN A 166 -4.37 17.34 2.82
N THR A 167 -5.14 16.27 2.64
CA THR A 167 -6.60 16.30 2.70
C THR A 167 -7.05 15.93 4.11
N GLN A 168 -7.82 16.79 4.77
CA GLN A 168 -8.38 16.50 6.09
C GLN A 168 -9.62 15.61 5.97
N LEU A 169 -9.70 14.58 6.82
CA LEU A 169 -10.84 13.67 6.88
C LEU A 169 -11.97 14.26 7.74
N PRO A 170 -13.23 13.84 7.55
CA PRO A 170 -14.38 14.31 8.33
C PRO A 170 -14.46 13.65 9.72
N VAL A 171 -13.33 13.57 10.42
CA VAL A 171 -13.19 12.99 11.76
C VAL A 171 -12.33 13.92 12.61
N ARG A 172 -12.73 14.15 13.85
CA ARG A 172 -11.96 14.91 14.84
C ARG A 172 -11.32 13.97 15.83
N PHE A 173 -10.16 14.37 16.35
CA PHE A 173 -9.33 13.49 17.16
C PHE A 173 -8.62 14.30 18.24
N THR A 174 -8.67 13.76 19.45
CA THR A 174 -7.90 14.22 20.61
C THR A 174 -7.12 13.07 21.22
N GLY A 175 -5.99 13.39 21.87
CA GLY A 175 -5.15 12.38 22.52
C GLY A 175 -4.52 12.91 23.78
N VAL A 176 -4.39 12.02 24.78
CA VAL A 176 -3.72 12.28 26.05
C VAL A 176 -2.69 11.19 26.34
N ALA A 177 -1.66 11.56 27.09
CA ALA A 177 -0.76 10.63 27.76
C ALA A 177 -0.86 10.87 29.26
N VAL A 178 -1.34 9.88 30.00
CA VAL A 178 -1.64 9.98 31.43
C VAL A 178 -0.90 8.90 32.21
N ASP A 179 -0.46 9.24 33.41
CA ASP A 179 0.14 8.28 34.34
C ASP A 179 -0.95 7.72 35.25
N PHE A 180 -1.10 6.40 35.25
CA PHE A 180 -2.07 5.66 36.08
C PHE A 180 -1.36 4.82 37.12
N THR A 181 -1.97 4.73 38.30
CA THR A 181 -1.60 3.73 39.32
C THR A 181 -1.85 2.31 38.80
N ARG A 182 -1.30 1.31 39.48
CA ARG A 182 -1.53 -0.11 39.15
C ARG A 182 -3.02 -0.45 39.14
N GLU A 183 -3.77 0.06 40.10
CA GLU A 183 -5.21 -0.16 40.26
C GLU A 183 -6.01 0.48 39.13
N GLN A 184 -5.65 1.69 38.70
CA GLN A 184 -6.29 2.38 37.57
C GLN A 184 -5.96 1.73 36.22
N ALA A 185 -4.73 1.23 36.05
CA ALA A 185 -4.29 0.61 34.80
C ALA A 185 -4.80 -0.84 34.64
N ARG A 186 -5.10 -1.53 35.74
CA ARG A 186 -5.48 -2.95 35.74
C ARG A 186 -6.69 -3.26 34.86
N PRO A 187 -7.85 -2.56 34.95
CA PRO A 187 -9.01 -2.85 34.10
C PRO A 187 -8.71 -2.72 32.59
N LEU A 188 -7.80 -1.82 32.22
CA LEU A 188 -7.38 -1.63 30.83
C LEU A 188 -6.46 -2.76 30.36
N ARG A 189 -5.50 -3.16 31.21
CA ARG A 189 -4.57 -4.26 30.91
C ARG A 189 -5.24 -5.63 30.90
N ASP A 190 -6.31 -5.81 31.68
CA ASP A 190 -7.10 -7.05 31.70
C ASP A 190 -7.86 -7.26 30.37
N LEU A 191 -8.16 -6.18 29.63
CA LEU A 191 -8.71 -6.27 28.26
C LEU A 191 -7.63 -6.67 27.25
N ASP A 192 -6.54 -5.90 27.20
CA ASP A 192 -5.33 -6.23 26.45
C ASP A 192 -4.12 -5.56 27.13
N PRO A 193 -3.03 -6.31 27.39
CA PRO A 193 -1.88 -5.79 28.13
C PRO A 193 -1.07 -4.73 27.37
N LEU A 194 -1.19 -4.65 26.04
CA LEU A 194 -0.45 -3.70 25.21
C LEU A 194 -1.35 -2.57 24.71
N LEU A 195 -2.45 -2.93 24.05
CA LEU A 195 -3.29 -1.96 23.35
C LEU A 195 -4.65 -2.58 22.97
N PHE A 196 -5.68 -1.75 22.92
CA PHE A 196 -6.95 -2.13 22.33
C PHE A 196 -7.63 -0.92 21.70
N GLN A 197 -8.67 -1.20 20.93
CA GLN A 197 -9.47 -0.19 20.28
C GLN A 197 -10.94 -0.59 20.30
N GLY A 198 -11.83 0.37 20.12
CA GLY A 198 -13.26 0.10 20.01
C GLY A 198 -14.03 1.31 19.55
N CYS A 199 -15.30 1.09 19.24
CA CYS A 199 -16.23 2.13 18.85
C CYS A 199 -17.52 1.99 19.64
N HIS A 200 -18.09 3.13 20.03
CA HIS A 200 -19.38 3.18 20.70
C HIS A 200 -20.51 3.04 19.65
N PRO A 201 -21.41 2.04 19.76
CA PRO A 201 -22.40 1.73 18.73
C PRO A 201 -23.32 2.89 18.32
N ARG A 202 -23.67 3.76 19.27
CA ARG A 202 -24.63 4.86 19.07
C ARG A 202 -24.00 6.21 18.72
N THR A 203 -22.94 6.59 19.42
CA THR A 203 -22.29 7.90 19.26
C THR A 203 -21.17 7.88 18.23
N GLU A 204 -20.82 6.70 17.72
CA GLU A 204 -19.73 6.47 16.75
C GLU A 204 -18.38 7.01 17.25
N THR A 205 -18.25 7.22 18.56
CA THR A 205 -17.02 7.68 19.18
C THR A 205 -16.07 6.50 19.28
N PHE A 206 -14.89 6.66 18.70
CA PHE A 206 -13.82 5.70 18.71
C PHE A 206 -12.87 5.99 19.87
N LEU A 207 -12.39 4.92 20.52
CA LEU A 207 -11.37 4.98 21.56
C LEU A 207 -10.25 4.01 21.23
N TRP A 208 -9.02 4.50 21.24
CA TRP A 208 -7.80 3.69 21.20
C TRP A 208 -7.03 3.89 22.51
N VAL A 209 -6.71 2.78 23.17
CA VAL A 209 -5.89 2.76 24.39
C VAL A 209 -4.61 2.01 24.12
N SER A 210 -3.48 2.55 24.58
CA SER A 210 -2.17 1.90 24.44
C SER A 210 -1.31 2.13 25.66
N MET A 211 -0.60 1.11 26.11
CA MET A 211 0.51 1.27 27.04
C MET A 211 1.67 1.98 26.33
N LEU A 212 2.30 2.93 27.02
CA LEU A 212 3.51 3.63 26.58
C LEU A 212 4.74 3.16 27.37
N GLU A 213 4.58 3.02 28.70
CA GLU A 213 5.62 2.51 29.60
C GLU A 213 5.00 1.75 30.77
N THR A 214 5.59 0.61 31.12
CA THR A 214 5.30 -0.08 32.39
C THR A 214 6.20 0.41 33.52
N PRO A 215 5.86 0.12 34.78
CA PRO A 215 6.73 0.38 35.91
C PRO A 215 8.15 -0.17 35.78
N GLU A 216 8.30 -1.30 35.09
CA GLU A 216 9.62 -1.88 34.83
C GLU A 216 10.42 -1.02 33.85
N VAL A 217 9.76 -0.62 32.76
CA VAL A 217 10.35 0.14 31.66
C VAL A 217 10.72 1.56 32.07
N ASN A 218 9.92 2.20 32.94
CA ASN A 218 10.19 3.54 33.46
C ASN A 218 10.95 3.54 34.81
N GLY A 219 11.32 2.36 35.34
CA GLY A 219 12.12 2.22 36.55
C GLY A 219 11.39 2.54 37.87
N THR A 220 10.05 2.56 37.87
CA THR A 220 9.22 2.84 39.06
C THR A 220 8.68 1.58 39.75
N LYS A 221 8.98 0.40 39.21
CA LYS A 221 8.55 -0.89 39.79
C LYS A 221 9.01 -1.00 41.25
N GLY A 222 8.07 -1.14 42.18
CA GLY A 222 8.36 -1.26 43.60
C GLY A 222 8.75 0.06 44.31
N THR A 223 8.63 1.23 43.65
CA THR A 223 8.76 2.54 44.31
C THR A 223 7.38 3.05 44.74
N GLU A 224 7.34 4.06 45.63
CA GLU A 224 6.09 4.74 46.01
C GLU A 224 5.44 5.50 44.83
N SER A 225 6.21 5.73 43.76
CA SER A 225 5.80 6.41 42.52
C SER A 225 5.52 5.44 41.37
N GLU A 226 5.22 4.18 41.69
CA GLU A 226 4.90 3.14 40.71
C GLU A 226 3.76 3.57 39.79
N ARG A 227 4.04 3.65 38.47
CA ARG A 227 3.05 4.13 37.50
C ARG A 227 3.15 3.46 36.14
N TYR A 228 1.99 3.31 35.51
CA TYR A 228 1.83 2.97 34.11
C TYR A 228 1.59 4.23 33.31
N ARG A 229 2.35 4.47 32.25
CA ARG A 229 2.06 5.56 31.32
C ARG A 229 1.17 5.04 30.21
N VAL A 230 -0.03 5.59 30.09
CA VAL A 230 -1.09 5.15 29.18
C VAL A 230 -1.43 6.26 28.19
N GLN A 231 -1.52 5.90 26.92
CA GLN A 231 -2.06 6.74 25.87
C GLN A 231 -3.54 6.43 25.68
N MET A 232 -4.36 7.47 25.68
CA MET A 232 -5.78 7.38 25.31
C MET A 232 -6.06 8.37 24.19
N ASN A 233 -6.56 7.84 23.08
CA ASN A 233 -6.87 8.60 21.88
C ASN A 233 -8.35 8.45 21.59
N MET A 234 -9.05 9.55 21.41
CA MET A 234 -10.48 9.57 21.15
C MET A 234 -10.76 10.33 19.86
N SER A 235 -11.61 9.76 19.02
CA SER A 235 -12.02 10.38 17.78
C SER A 235 -13.51 10.17 17.48
N TRP A 236 -14.08 11.07 16.69
CA TRP A 236 -15.51 11.07 16.38
C TRP A 236 -15.79 11.67 15.00
N PRO A 237 -16.89 11.27 14.34
CA PRO A 237 -17.29 11.84 13.07
C PRO A 237 -17.65 13.32 13.24
N PHE A 238 -17.28 14.13 12.24
CA PHE A 238 -17.69 15.53 12.17
C PHE A 238 -19.02 15.63 11.42
N GLN A 239 -20.12 15.87 12.15
CA GLN A 239 -21.46 16.00 11.58
C GLN A 239 -21.97 17.44 11.65
N SER A 240 -21.58 18.17 12.69
CA SER A 240 -22.00 19.55 12.93
C SER A 240 -20.83 20.40 13.46
N PRO A 241 -20.92 21.75 13.43
CA PRO A 241 -19.91 22.62 14.01
C PRO A 241 -19.61 22.35 15.49
N ASP A 242 -20.56 21.76 16.24
CA ASP A 242 -20.36 21.42 17.66
C ASP A 242 -19.36 20.26 17.85
N ASP A 243 -19.16 19.44 16.83
CA ASP A 243 -18.19 18.34 16.80
C ASP A 243 -16.75 18.81 16.53
N GLU A 244 -16.53 20.10 16.28
CA GLU A 244 -15.19 20.66 16.11
C GLU A 244 -14.35 20.50 17.39
N VAL A 245 -13.04 20.29 17.22
CA VAL A 245 -12.14 20.18 18.38
C VAL A 245 -12.08 21.52 19.10
N LYS A 246 -12.24 21.49 20.42
CA LYS A 246 -12.24 22.71 21.23
C LYS A 246 -10.86 23.39 21.20
N PRO A 247 -10.80 24.73 21.27
CA PRO A 247 -9.55 25.46 21.06
C PRO A 247 -8.57 25.33 22.22
N THR A 248 -9.04 25.19 23.46
CA THR A 248 -8.18 25.10 24.65
C THR A 248 -7.98 23.66 25.13
N GLN A 249 -6.86 23.36 25.80
CA GLN A 249 -6.62 21.99 26.30
C GLN A 249 -7.67 21.54 27.32
N GLY A 250 -8.16 22.46 28.17
CA GLY A 250 -9.11 22.15 29.23
C GLY A 250 -10.45 21.74 28.64
N GLU A 251 -10.96 22.53 27.70
CA GLU A 251 -12.19 22.22 26.97
C GLU A 251 -12.07 20.92 26.14
N ARG A 252 -10.89 20.62 25.58
CA ARG A 252 -10.66 19.34 24.87
C ARG A 252 -10.76 18.15 25.82
N LEU A 253 -10.22 18.27 27.03
CA LEU A 253 -10.29 17.22 28.04
C LEU A 253 -11.73 17.07 28.57
N GLU A 254 -12.44 18.18 28.82
CA GLU A 254 -13.85 18.16 29.19
C GLU A 254 -14.70 17.47 28.11
N GLU A 255 -14.47 17.77 26.83
CA GLU A 255 -15.16 17.11 25.72
C GLU A 255 -14.83 15.61 25.64
N MET A 256 -13.57 15.22 25.87
CA MET A 256 -13.17 13.81 25.96
C MET A 256 -13.92 13.09 27.11
N LYS A 257 -14.03 13.73 28.28
CA LYS A 257 -14.78 13.20 29.42
C LYS A 257 -16.28 13.08 29.12
N ARG A 258 -16.88 14.12 28.52
CA ARG A 258 -18.29 14.15 28.13
C ARG A 258 -18.63 13.03 27.14
N ARG A 259 -17.80 12.81 26.12
CA ARG A 259 -18.03 11.73 25.13
C ARG A 259 -17.88 10.33 25.70
N ALA A 260 -17.15 10.17 26.80
CA ALA A 260 -17.01 8.90 27.51
C ALA A 260 -18.14 8.60 28.53
N GLU A 261 -19.12 9.47 28.71
CA GLU A 261 -20.22 9.28 29.69
C GLU A 261 -21.02 7.99 29.44
N ASP A 262 -21.24 7.65 28.18
CA ASP A 262 -21.98 6.46 27.73
C ASP A 262 -21.09 5.21 27.61
N PHE A 263 -19.78 5.32 27.89
CA PHE A 263 -18.90 4.15 27.83
C PHE A 263 -19.15 3.21 29.01
N HIS A 264 -18.72 1.95 28.84
CA HIS A 264 -18.67 0.97 29.91
C HIS A 264 -17.94 1.54 31.14
N GLU A 265 -18.40 1.19 32.35
CA GLU A 265 -17.93 1.78 33.62
C GLU A 265 -16.40 1.80 33.78
N ASN A 266 -15.70 0.74 33.37
CA ASN A 266 -14.24 0.68 33.40
C ASN A 266 -13.56 1.72 32.50
N LEU A 267 -14.04 1.90 31.27
CA LEU A 267 -13.48 2.86 30.33
C LEU A 267 -13.85 4.28 30.72
N ARG A 268 -15.11 4.50 31.11
CA ARG A 268 -15.59 5.77 31.63
C ARG A 268 -14.78 6.18 32.86
N GLY A 269 -14.62 5.28 33.84
CA GLY A 269 -13.83 5.54 35.04
C GLY A 269 -12.39 5.95 34.72
N ALA A 270 -11.74 5.26 33.78
CA ALA A 270 -10.39 5.62 33.32
C ALA A 270 -10.35 7.04 32.73
N VAL A 271 -11.24 7.37 31.79
CA VAL A 271 -11.29 8.71 31.16
C VAL A 271 -11.63 9.80 32.17
N GLN A 272 -12.62 9.55 33.05
CA GLN A 272 -13.04 10.53 34.06
C GLN A 272 -11.95 10.79 35.11
N SER A 273 -11.10 9.80 35.38
CA SER A 273 -9.97 9.93 36.32
C SER A 273 -8.78 10.72 35.78
N ILE A 274 -8.79 11.12 34.50
CA ILE A 274 -7.71 11.92 33.91
C ILE A 274 -7.64 13.28 34.65
N PRO A 275 -6.47 13.65 35.21
CA PRO A 275 -6.28 14.94 35.87
C PRO A 275 -6.54 16.13 34.94
N GLU A 276 -7.15 17.21 35.46
CA GLU A 276 -7.55 18.39 34.66
C GLU A 276 -6.37 19.15 34.04
N ASP A 277 -5.18 19.03 34.64
CA ASP A 277 -3.93 19.61 34.16
C ASP A 277 -3.24 18.76 33.08
N THR A 278 -3.79 17.57 32.76
CA THR A 278 -3.25 16.71 31.70
C THR A 278 -3.39 17.37 30.34
N GLU A 279 -2.30 17.43 29.59
CA GLU A 279 -2.29 17.99 28.25
C GLU A 279 -3.13 17.14 27.28
N CYS A 280 -4.19 17.74 26.74
CA CYS A 280 -5.05 17.14 25.72
C CYS A 280 -4.76 17.76 24.35
N LEU A 281 -4.13 16.96 23.49
CA LEU A 281 -3.65 17.37 22.18
C LEU A 281 -4.73 17.17 21.12
N GLU A 282 -4.86 18.14 20.22
CA GLU A 282 -5.58 17.96 18.96
C GLU A 282 -4.66 17.29 17.94
N ILE A 283 -5.19 16.28 17.25
CA ILE A 283 -4.48 15.63 16.13
C ILE A 283 -5.34 15.74 14.88
N VAL A 284 -4.87 16.52 13.91
CA VAL A 284 -5.59 16.69 12.66
C VAL A 284 -5.39 15.43 11.80
N LEU A 285 -6.46 14.67 11.58
CA LEU A 285 -6.44 13.50 10.71
C LEU A 285 -6.46 13.94 9.26
N GLN A 286 -5.31 13.81 8.61
CA GLN A 286 -5.13 14.16 7.21
C GLN A 286 -4.29 13.11 6.51
N ASP A 287 -4.38 13.08 5.18
CA ASP A 287 -3.58 12.19 4.36
C ASP A 287 -3.12 12.84 3.05
N TRP A 288 -2.17 12.16 2.39
CA TRP A 288 -1.65 12.51 1.08
C TRP A 288 -1.34 11.21 0.32
N PRO A 289 -2.16 10.83 -0.69
CA PRO A 289 -2.16 9.48 -1.28
C PRO A 289 -1.04 9.26 -2.30
N CYS A 290 0.16 9.76 -2.01
CA CYS A 290 1.36 9.58 -2.83
C CYS A 290 1.15 9.98 -4.30
N LEU A 291 0.69 11.21 -4.53
CA LEU A 291 0.44 11.76 -5.88
C LEU A 291 1.74 11.85 -6.69
N ASP A 292 1.66 12.15 -7.98
CA ASP A 292 2.85 12.39 -8.79
C ASP A 292 3.58 13.69 -8.38
N TRP A 293 4.91 13.68 -8.51
CA TRP A 293 5.77 14.85 -8.28
C TRP A 293 6.94 14.86 -9.26
N VAL A 294 7.57 16.03 -9.41
CA VAL A 294 8.76 16.21 -10.24
C VAL A 294 10.01 15.96 -9.39
N ASN A 295 10.84 15.00 -9.78
CA ASN A 295 12.02 14.59 -9.00
C ASN A 295 13.33 15.33 -9.37
N HIS A 296 13.25 16.28 -10.31
CA HIS A 296 14.36 17.14 -10.76
C HIS A 296 15.59 16.32 -11.21
N GLY A 297 15.39 15.36 -12.12
CA GLY A 297 16.46 14.49 -12.63
C GLY A 297 16.99 13.53 -11.56
N GLY A 298 16.12 13.07 -10.65
CA GLY A 298 16.48 12.22 -9.51
C GLY A 298 17.23 12.93 -8.38
N ARG A 299 17.36 14.26 -8.41
CA ARG A 299 18.09 15.01 -7.37
C ARG A 299 17.23 15.34 -6.15
N VAL A 300 15.91 15.21 -6.23
CA VAL A 300 15.01 15.42 -5.09
C VAL A 300 13.98 14.30 -5.04
N THR A 301 13.85 13.63 -3.89
CA THR A 301 12.82 12.59 -3.69
C THR A 301 12.26 12.62 -2.26
N LEU A 302 11.28 11.76 -1.97
CA LEU A 302 10.53 11.74 -0.70
C LEU A 302 10.53 10.32 -0.10
N ALA A 303 10.42 10.22 1.24
CA ALA A 303 10.21 8.95 1.95
C ALA A 303 9.36 9.13 3.22
N GLY A 304 8.66 8.08 3.66
CA GLY A 304 7.78 8.11 4.83
C GLY A 304 6.60 9.08 4.67
N ASP A 305 6.12 9.68 5.76
CA ASP A 305 4.97 10.62 5.73
C ASP A 305 5.17 11.82 4.79
N ALA A 306 6.41 12.12 4.37
CA ALA A 306 6.65 13.16 3.37
C ALA A 306 6.10 12.71 2.01
N ALA A 307 6.22 11.43 1.67
CA ALA A 307 5.75 10.82 0.43
C ALA A 307 4.34 10.22 0.52
N HIS A 308 3.88 9.79 1.70
CA HIS A 308 2.59 9.10 1.83
C HIS A 308 2.00 9.26 3.23
N ALA A 309 1.77 10.51 3.64
CA ALA A 309 1.05 10.79 4.88
C ALA A 309 -0.28 10.01 4.92
N MET A 310 -0.51 9.24 5.98
CA MET A 310 -1.71 8.42 6.13
C MET A 310 -2.19 8.43 7.59
N THR A 311 -3.45 8.07 7.79
CA THR A 311 -4.07 8.01 9.12
C THR A 311 -3.65 6.75 9.88
N MET A 312 -3.78 6.77 11.21
CA MET A 312 -3.23 5.72 12.08
C MET A 312 -4.04 4.42 12.17
N TYR A 313 -5.26 4.37 11.61
CA TYR A 313 -6.23 3.30 11.89
C TYR A 313 -5.81 1.91 11.38
N ARG A 314 -4.87 1.84 10.42
CA ARG A 314 -4.20 0.58 10.04
C ARG A 314 -2.85 0.37 10.71
N GLY A 315 -2.22 1.42 11.24
CA GLY A 315 -0.90 1.34 11.90
C GLY A 315 0.28 1.08 10.96
N GLU A 316 0.15 1.39 9.67
CA GLU A 316 1.11 0.96 8.63
C GLU A 316 2.14 2.03 8.23
N ALA A 317 1.94 3.30 8.60
CA ALA A 317 2.78 4.42 8.15
C ALA A 317 4.29 4.22 8.42
N ALA A 318 4.65 3.87 9.66
CA ALA A 318 6.05 3.64 10.02
C ALA A 318 6.65 2.42 9.30
N ASN A 319 5.84 1.38 9.08
CA ASN A 319 6.29 0.17 8.41
C ASN A 319 6.60 0.45 6.92
N HIS A 320 5.72 1.19 6.23
CA HIS A 320 6.01 1.67 4.87
C HIS A 320 7.21 2.60 4.83
N GLY A 321 7.33 3.53 5.78
CA GLY A 321 8.48 4.43 5.86
C GLY A 321 9.82 3.71 6.02
N ILE A 322 9.88 2.65 6.84
CA ILE A 322 11.11 1.84 7.00
C ILE A 322 11.44 1.07 5.71
N LEU A 323 10.43 0.57 5.01
CA LEU A 323 10.63 -0.07 3.71
C LEU A 323 11.14 0.93 2.66
N ASP A 324 10.63 2.16 2.66
CA ASP A 324 11.15 3.22 1.77
C ASP A 324 12.64 3.47 2.06
N ALA A 325 13.02 3.57 3.33
CA ALA A 325 14.41 3.75 3.73
C ALA A 325 15.30 2.61 3.21
N LEU A 326 14.82 1.36 3.26
CA LEU A 326 15.53 0.21 2.69
C LEU A 326 15.65 0.32 1.16
N ARG A 327 14.54 0.53 0.45
CA ARG A 327 14.53 0.60 -1.02
C ARG A 327 15.38 1.75 -1.53
N LEU A 328 15.31 2.90 -0.88
CA LEU A 328 16.12 4.06 -1.22
C LEU A 328 17.61 3.80 -0.96
N CYS A 329 17.96 3.14 0.15
CA CYS A 329 19.33 2.72 0.41
C CYS A 329 19.85 1.74 -0.66
N GLU A 330 19.03 0.77 -1.10
CA GLU A 330 19.41 -0.20 -2.13
C GLU A 330 19.68 0.46 -3.48
N VAL A 331 18.81 1.38 -3.93
CA VAL A 331 19.02 2.07 -5.22
C VAL A 331 20.20 3.02 -5.17
N LEU A 332 20.45 3.69 -4.04
CA LEU A 332 21.63 4.56 -3.88
C LEU A 332 22.92 3.74 -3.85
N GLU A 333 22.89 2.54 -3.27
CA GLU A 333 24.03 1.61 -3.31
C GLU A 333 24.33 1.14 -4.74
N ASP A 334 23.31 0.89 -5.56
CA ASP A 334 23.45 0.53 -6.97
C ASP A 334 24.06 1.71 -7.78
N VAL A 335 23.64 2.96 -7.52
CA VAL A 335 24.28 4.17 -8.10
C VAL A 335 25.76 4.25 -7.73
N TYR A 336 26.10 4.09 -6.44
CA TYR A 336 27.48 4.19 -5.97
C TYR A 336 28.40 3.06 -6.43
N ARG A 337 27.90 1.82 -6.57
CA ARG A 337 28.72 0.66 -6.92
C ARG A 337 28.72 0.32 -8.41
N SER A 338 27.59 0.48 -9.08
CA SER A 338 27.40 0.06 -10.47
C SER A 338 27.43 1.23 -11.45
N GLY A 339 27.43 2.48 -10.98
CA GLY A 339 27.44 3.66 -11.82
C GLY A 339 26.13 3.88 -12.59
N GLU A 340 25.02 3.32 -12.08
CA GLU A 340 23.68 3.56 -12.61
C GLU A 340 23.34 5.06 -12.50
N SER A 341 22.56 5.58 -13.46
CA SER A 341 22.12 6.98 -13.42
C SER A 341 21.27 7.24 -12.18
N MET A 342 21.54 8.34 -11.47
CA MET A 342 20.74 8.77 -10.31
C MET A 342 19.26 8.92 -10.68
N GLU A 343 18.97 9.46 -11.87
CA GLU A 343 17.61 9.64 -12.35
C GLU A 343 16.87 8.30 -12.52
N GLU A 344 17.50 7.33 -13.17
CA GLU A 344 16.91 6.00 -13.41
C GLU A 344 16.68 5.23 -12.10
N ALA A 345 17.67 5.29 -11.20
CA ALA A 345 17.62 4.64 -9.89
C ALA A 345 16.49 5.21 -9.01
N ILE A 346 16.35 6.55 -8.98
CA ILE A 346 15.28 7.20 -8.23
C ILE A 346 13.92 6.98 -8.88
N LEU A 347 13.79 7.01 -10.21
CA LEU A 347 12.53 6.67 -10.89
C LEU A 347 12.06 5.25 -10.55
N LYS A 348 12.97 4.28 -10.49
CA LYS A 348 12.67 2.90 -10.08
C LYS A 348 12.16 2.83 -8.64
N TYR A 349 12.81 3.55 -7.72
CA TYR A 349 12.37 3.66 -6.33
C TYR A 349 10.97 4.29 -6.23
N GLU A 350 10.75 5.43 -6.89
CA GLU A 350 9.50 6.17 -6.80
C GLU A 350 8.33 5.40 -7.42
N LYS A 351 8.57 4.63 -8.50
CA LYS A 351 7.56 3.75 -9.11
C LYS A 351 7.08 2.67 -8.14
N GLU A 352 8.01 2.00 -7.45
CA GLU A 352 7.66 1.02 -6.40
C GLU A 352 6.92 1.68 -5.24
N LEU A 353 7.46 2.80 -4.76
CA LEU A 353 6.91 3.54 -3.63
C LEU A 353 5.47 3.98 -3.91
N ARG A 354 5.19 4.59 -5.07
CA ARG A 354 3.83 5.03 -5.45
C ARG A 354 2.86 3.87 -5.53
N SER A 355 3.25 2.80 -6.25
CA SER A 355 2.42 1.60 -6.43
C SER A 355 2.00 0.97 -5.10
N ARG A 356 2.92 0.89 -4.13
CA ARG A 356 2.66 0.33 -2.82
C ARG A 356 1.88 1.28 -1.90
N THR A 357 2.28 2.55 -1.84
CA THR A 357 1.84 3.44 -0.74
C THR A 357 0.58 4.21 -1.06
N SER A 358 0.25 4.45 -2.33
CA SER A 358 -1.03 5.08 -2.69
C SER A 358 -2.21 4.24 -2.20
N ALA A 359 -2.18 2.93 -2.44
CA ALA A 359 -3.20 2.00 -1.94
C ALA A 359 -3.24 1.96 -0.40
N ALA A 360 -2.08 1.94 0.26
CA ALA A 360 -2.00 1.89 1.73
C ALA A 360 -2.60 3.14 2.40
N VAL A 361 -2.40 4.33 1.80
CA VAL A 361 -2.97 5.59 2.28
C VAL A 361 -4.50 5.53 2.18
N LEU A 362 -5.03 5.12 1.02
CA LEU A 362 -6.47 5.03 0.79
C LEU A 362 -7.14 3.98 1.69
N LEU A 363 -6.49 2.84 1.91
CA LEU A 363 -6.97 1.83 2.87
C LEU A 363 -6.96 2.37 4.31
N SER A 364 -5.96 3.16 4.68
CA SER A 364 -5.90 3.80 6.00
C SER A 364 -7.01 4.85 6.17
N ARG A 365 -7.30 5.62 5.11
CA ARG A 365 -8.46 6.53 5.06
C ARG A 365 -9.76 5.77 5.26
N GLN A 366 -9.97 4.68 4.52
CA GLN A 366 -11.17 3.88 4.67
C GLN A 366 -11.28 3.27 6.07
N ALA A 367 -10.18 2.77 6.63
CA ALA A 367 -10.14 2.26 8.00
C ALA A 367 -10.49 3.32 9.04
N CYS A 368 -10.15 4.59 8.80
CA CYS A 368 -10.59 5.70 9.64
C CYS A 368 -12.12 5.85 9.61
N LEU A 369 -12.75 5.72 8.45
CA LEU A 369 -14.21 5.81 8.34
C LEU A 369 -14.87 4.58 8.96
N ASP A 370 -14.37 3.38 8.66
CA ASP A 370 -14.85 2.12 9.21
C ASP A 370 -14.78 2.09 10.75
N ALA A 371 -13.74 2.69 11.35
CA ALA A 371 -13.59 2.77 12.80
C ALA A 371 -14.72 3.54 13.50
N HIS A 372 -15.41 4.40 12.78
CA HIS A 372 -16.53 5.22 13.27
C HIS A 372 -17.88 4.76 12.68
N ASP A 373 -17.94 3.63 11.98
CA ASP A 373 -19.19 3.05 11.48
C ASP A 373 -19.42 1.70 12.14
N TRP A 374 -20.02 1.72 13.33
CA TRP A 374 -20.28 0.48 14.06
C TRP A 374 -21.18 -0.47 13.27
N ALA A 375 -22.21 0.03 12.60
CA ALA A 375 -23.19 -0.81 11.91
C ALA A 375 -22.60 -1.47 10.66
N GLY A 376 -21.78 -0.74 9.89
CA GLY A 376 -21.14 -1.21 8.67
C GLY A 376 -19.87 -2.02 8.88
N LEU A 377 -19.19 -1.91 10.03
CA LEU A 377 -17.92 -2.61 10.30
C LEU A 377 -18.08 -4.14 10.25
N ASN A 378 -17.36 -4.77 9.30
CA ASN A 378 -17.38 -6.21 9.04
C ASN A 378 -15.98 -6.75 8.68
N GLU A 379 -15.86 -8.07 8.44
CA GLU A 379 -14.57 -8.75 8.16
C GLU A 379 -13.85 -8.24 6.89
N HIS A 380 -14.58 -7.62 5.97
CA HIS A 380 -14.04 -7.04 4.73
C HIS A 380 -13.67 -5.56 4.87
N SER A 381 -14.01 -4.92 5.99
CA SER A 381 -13.66 -3.53 6.26
C SER A 381 -12.14 -3.34 6.27
N ALA A 382 -11.67 -2.23 5.72
CA ALA A 382 -10.25 -1.92 5.61
C ALA A 382 -9.57 -1.85 6.98
N MET A 383 -10.31 -1.62 8.07
CA MET A 383 -9.77 -1.68 9.42
C MET A 383 -9.40 -3.10 9.88
N ILE A 384 -10.10 -4.14 9.38
CA ILE A 384 -9.99 -5.53 9.84
C ILE A 384 -9.09 -6.36 8.90
N LEU A 385 -9.05 -6.02 7.61
CA LEU A 385 -8.26 -6.74 6.61
C LEU A 385 -6.79 -6.95 7.01
N SER A 386 -6.29 -8.15 6.71
CA SER A 386 -4.90 -8.56 6.98
C SER A 386 -3.88 -7.56 6.42
N ARG A 387 -2.80 -7.37 7.16
CA ARG A 387 -1.68 -6.49 6.82
C ARG A 387 -0.61 -7.35 6.15
N ILE A 388 -0.67 -7.50 4.83
CA ILE A 388 0.33 -8.28 4.08
C ILE A 388 1.40 -7.32 3.57
N GLY A 389 2.64 -7.48 4.04
CA GLY A 389 3.80 -6.78 3.48
C GLY A 389 4.16 -7.31 2.08
N PRO A 390 4.81 -6.53 1.22
CA PRO A 390 5.26 -6.99 -0.09
C PRO A 390 6.25 -8.18 0.04
N PRO A 391 6.27 -9.12 -0.92
CA PRO A 391 7.13 -10.29 -0.86
C PRO A 391 8.62 -9.93 -0.75
N THR A 392 9.35 -10.63 0.12
CA THR A 392 10.75 -10.37 0.51
C THR A 392 11.81 -10.78 -0.52
N SER A 393 11.45 -11.16 -1.75
CA SER A 393 12.40 -11.69 -2.72
C SER A 393 13.05 -10.60 -3.59
N CYS A 394 14.30 -10.20 -3.30
CA CYS A 394 15.14 -9.61 -4.36
C CYS A 394 16.68 -9.70 -4.22
N ARG A 395 17.28 -10.19 -3.12
CA ARG A 395 18.77 -10.12 -2.99
C ARG A 395 19.53 -11.38 -2.57
N GLN A 396 18.89 -12.53 -2.31
CA GLN A 396 19.65 -13.72 -1.88
C GLN A 396 20.35 -14.51 -3.00
N GLU A 397 20.10 -14.24 -4.29
CA GLU A 397 20.69 -15.04 -5.39
C GLU A 397 21.94 -14.45 -6.06
N ARG A 398 22.31 -13.19 -5.79
CA ARG A 398 23.42 -12.53 -6.52
C ARG A 398 24.83 -12.72 -5.94
N ALA A 399 24.99 -13.38 -4.79
CA ALA A 399 26.29 -13.51 -4.11
C ALA A 399 27.20 -14.67 -4.60
N LYS A 400 26.88 -15.37 -5.71
CA LYS A 400 27.66 -16.52 -6.20
C LYS A 400 28.32 -16.38 -7.59
N MET A 401 28.31 -15.21 -8.21
CA MET A 401 29.00 -14.99 -9.49
C MET A 401 29.86 -13.73 -9.44
N ALA A 402 31.05 -13.82 -8.82
CA ALA A 402 32.14 -12.89 -9.06
C ALA A 402 33.12 -13.53 -10.05
N TYR A 403 33.05 -13.07 -11.30
CA TYR A 403 33.95 -13.43 -12.40
C TYR A 403 35.28 -12.67 -12.22
N ASN A 404 36.40 -13.40 -12.19
CA ASN A 404 37.74 -12.86 -11.98
C ASN A 404 38.48 -12.83 -13.33
N PRO A 405 38.74 -11.68 -13.97
CA PRO A 405 39.35 -11.62 -15.29
C PRO A 405 40.84 -11.33 -15.15
N ARG A 406 41.69 -12.38 -15.11
CA ARG A 406 43.12 -12.22 -15.40
C ARG A 406 43.74 -13.48 -16.00
N MET A 407 44.29 -13.26 -17.19
CA MET A 407 45.36 -13.99 -17.88
C MET A 407 44.99 -15.15 -18.80
N SER A 408 45.03 -14.87 -20.11
CA SER A 408 45.55 -15.82 -21.11
C SER A 408 46.24 -15.06 -22.25
N ILE A 409 47.51 -14.72 -22.05
CA ILE A 409 48.46 -14.54 -23.15
C ILE A 409 49.26 -15.85 -23.20
N ILE A 410 49.14 -16.58 -24.29
CA ILE A 410 49.93 -17.79 -24.58
C ILE A 410 51.24 -17.35 -25.24
N PRO A 411 52.38 -17.95 -24.87
CA PRO A 411 53.32 -18.40 -25.90
C PRO A 411 53.71 -19.89 -25.74
N PRO A 412 54.29 -20.49 -26.81
CA PRO A 412 54.21 -21.92 -27.04
C PRO A 412 55.44 -22.71 -26.57
N GLY A 413 55.22 -24.01 -26.34
CA GLY A 413 56.23 -25.06 -26.50
C GLY A 413 56.82 -25.61 -25.21
N GLN A 414 56.44 -26.83 -24.84
CA GLN A 414 57.34 -28.00 -24.85
C GLN A 414 56.61 -29.23 -24.29
N GLN A 415 56.74 -30.33 -25.02
CA GLN A 415 56.34 -31.68 -24.63
C GLN A 415 57.00 -32.05 -23.30
N HIS A 416 56.25 -32.64 -22.36
CA HIS A 416 56.73 -33.80 -21.62
C HIS A 416 55.58 -34.65 -21.08
N SER A 417 55.67 -35.93 -21.40
CA SER A 417 54.86 -37.04 -20.93
C SER A 417 54.94 -37.17 -19.41
N ARG A 418 53.77 -37.20 -18.74
CA ARG A 418 53.59 -37.88 -17.45
C ARG A 418 52.12 -38.21 -17.22
N THR A 419 51.79 -39.46 -17.47
CA THR A 419 50.55 -40.12 -17.07
C THR A 419 50.37 -40.03 -15.55
N THR A 420 49.42 -39.21 -15.12
CA THR A 420 48.86 -39.25 -13.76
C THR A 420 47.39 -39.65 -13.90
N GLN A 421 47.06 -40.88 -13.52
CA GLN A 421 45.68 -41.31 -13.34
C GLN A 421 45.04 -40.41 -12.26
N ARG A 422 44.12 -39.53 -12.68
CA ARG A 422 43.23 -38.83 -11.77
C ARG A 422 42.17 -39.82 -11.28
N LYS A 423 42.02 -39.95 -9.96
CA LYS A 423 40.86 -40.60 -9.32
C LYS A 423 39.57 -39.93 -9.82
N GLU A 424 38.64 -40.71 -10.37
CA GLU A 424 37.28 -40.26 -10.67
C GLU A 424 36.52 -39.95 -9.37
N PRO A 425 35.67 -38.91 -9.35
CA PRO A 425 34.92 -38.52 -8.16
C PRO A 425 33.80 -39.52 -7.82
N GLU A 426 33.64 -39.85 -6.54
CA GLU A 426 32.61 -40.74 -5.96
C GLU A 426 31.15 -40.44 -6.39
N ALA A 427 30.87 -39.25 -6.95
CA ALA A 427 29.54 -38.83 -7.39
C ALA A 427 29.06 -39.51 -8.68
N ASP A 428 29.97 -39.90 -9.59
CA ASP A 428 29.57 -40.49 -10.88
C ASP A 428 29.08 -41.94 -10.71
N ALA A 429 29.49 -42.64 -9.65
CA ALA A 429 29.16 -44.05 -9.43
C ALA A 429 27.65 -44.33 -9.26
N PHE A 430 26.87 -43.36 -8.76
CA PHE A 430 25.42 -43.49 -8.58
C PHE A 430 24.61 -43.20 -9.84
N MET A 431 25.20 -42.51 -10.83
CA MET A 431 24.52 -42.07 -12.04
C MET A 431 24.79 -42.98 -13.25
N LEU A 432 25.77 -43.88 -13.17
CA LEU A 432 26.12 -44.81 -14.24
C LEU A 432 25.19 -46.03 -14.23
N LEU A 433 24.58 -46.31 -15.37
CA LEU A 433 23.74 -47.49 -15.61
C LEU A 433 24.59 -48.65 -16.12
N LYS A 434 24.10 -49.88 -15.97
CA LYS A 434 24.75 -51.06 -16.56
C LYS A 434 24.60 -51.04 -18.08
N ASP A 435 25.59 -51.54 -18.81
CA ASP A 435 25.56 -51.64 -20.27
C ASP A 435 24.27 -52.31 -20.80
N SER A 436 23.76 -53.33 -20.10
CA SER A 436 22.49 -54.00 -20.45
C SER A 436 21.26 -53.11 -20.29
N GLU A 437 21.25 -52.18 -19.34
CA GLU A 437 20.13 -51.26 -19.10
C GLU A 437 20.13 -50.12 -20.11
N ILE A 438 21.31 -49.60 -20.45
CA ILE A 438 21.47 -48.57 -21.51
C ILE A 438 20.98 -49.12 -22.84
N VAL A 439 21.43 -50.33 -23.19
CA VAL A 439 21.02 -51.01 -24.42
C VAL A 439 19.51 -51.30 -24.42
N GLY A 440 18.95 -51.76 -23.29
CA GLY A 440 17.51 -51.99 -23.14
C GLY A 440 16.71 -50.72 -23.44
N CYS A 441 17.03 -49.60 -22.78
CA CYS A 441 16.32 -48.34 -22.98
C CYS A 441 16.43 -47.79 -24.41
N ILE A 442 17.59 -47.91 -25.06
CA ILE A 442 17.76 -47.48 -26.47
C ILE A 442 16.97 -48.39 -27.43
N THR A 443 16.86 -49.69 -27.11
CA THR A 443 16.08 -50.64 -27.90
C THR A 443 14.57 -50.41 -27.73
N ASP A 444 14.12 -50.09 -26.51
CA ASP A 444 12.72 -49.75 -26.21
C ASP A 444 12.26 -48.48 -26.95
N ILE A 445 13.21 -47.59 -27.25
CA ILE A 445 13.03 -46.38 -28.06
C ILE A 445 12.86 -46.71 -29.57
N GLY A 446 13.08 -47.96 -29.99
CA GLY A 446 12.89 -48.43 -31.36
C GLY A 446 14.16 -48.42 -32.22
N ILE A 447 15.33 -48.15 -31.62
CA ILE A 447 16.62 -48.21 -32.30
C ILE A 447 17.30 -49.54 -31.97
N PRO A 448 17.51 -50.45 -32.94
CA PRO A 448 18.21 -51.71 -32.67
C PRO A 448 19.66 -51.41 -32.27
N PHE A 449 19.99 -51.70 -31.02
CA PHE A 449 21.30 -51.44 -30.42
C PHE A 449 21.69 -52.64 -29.55
N THR A 450 22.96 -53.05 -29.60
CA THR A 450 23.43 -54.22 -28.83
C THR A 450 24.60 -53.85 -27.91
N VAL A 451 24.91 -54.71 -26.95
CA VAL A 451 26.07 -54.53 -26.06
C VAL A 451 27.38 -54.52 -26.86
N ALA A 452 27.45 -55.25 -27.98
CA ALA A 452 28.60 -55.23 -28.89
C ALA A 452 28.76 -53.87 -29.58
N ASP A 453 27.65 -53.21 -29.93
CA ASP A 453 27.64 -51.88 -30.54
C ASP A 453 28.05 -50.80 -29.54
N LEU A 454 27.69 -50.95 -28.25
CA LEU A 454 28.16 -50.05 -27.19
C LEU A 454 29.67 -50.20 -26.94
N ALA A 455 30.21 -51.43 -27.02
CA ALA A 455 31.63 -51.70 -26.87
C ALA A 455 32.47 -51.21 -28.07
N LYS A 456 31.90 -51.24 -29.28
CA LYS A 456 32.51 -50.71 -30.51
C LYS A 456 31.53 -49.77 -31.24
N PRO A 457 31.40 -48.52 -30.79
CA PRO A 457 30.37 -47.62 -31.28
C PRO A 457 30.60 -47.20 -32.74
N ASN A 458 29.57 -47.41 -33.57
CA ASN A 458 29.48 -46.86 -34.92
C ASN A 458 29.02 -45.40 -34.86
N PRO A 459 29.79 -44.43 -35.39
CA PRO A 459 29.43 -43.01 -35.37
C PRO A 459 28.04 -42.70 -35.95
N LEU A 460 27.64 -43.37 -37.03
CA LEU A 460 26.34 -43.11 -37.68
C LEU A 460 25.17 -43.53 -36.78
N GLN A 461 25.28 -44.69 -36.14
CA GLN A 461 24.26 -45.22 -35.25
C GLN A 461 24.15 -44.39 -33.97
N VAL A 462 25.29 -43.90 -33.45
CA VAL A 462 25.33 -43.02 -32.27
C VAL A 462 24.72 -41.64 -32.57
N GLN A 463 24.98 -41.07 -33.74
CA GLN A 463 24.34 -39.82 -34.17
C GLN A 463 22.83 -39.94 -34.23
N MET A 464 22.32 -41.05 -34.80
CA MET A 464 20.89 -41.32 -34.87
C MET A 464 20.24 -41.42 -33.48
N ILE A 465 20.92 -42.04 -32.50
CA ILE A 465 20.46 -42.10 -31.11
C ILE A 465 20.39 -40.70 -30.48
N PHE A 466 21.40 -39.87 -30.71
CA PHE A 466 21.41 -38.50 -30.20
C PHE A 466 20.37 -37.60 -30.86
N GLU A 467 20.18 -37.70 -32.18
CA GLU A 467 19.12 -37.00 -32.90
C GLU A 467 17.75 -37.35 -32.31
N TRP A 468 17.53 -38.62 -32.00
CA TRP A 468 16.28 -39.06 -31.37
C TRP A 468 16.08 -38.47 -29.96
N PHE A 469 17.12 -38.41 -29.14
CA PHE A 469 17.03 -37.73 -27.84
C PHE A 469 16.78 -36.23 -27.98
N ALA A 470 17.37 -35.58 -28.98
CA ALA A 470 17.10 -34.17 -29.28
C ALA A 470 15.65 -33.95 -29.73
N GLU A 471 15.10 -34.85 -30.54
CA GLU A 471 13.70 -34.84 -30.95
C GLU A 471 12.76 -35.08 -29.76
N LEU A 472 12.98 -36.13 -28.97
CA LEU A 472 12.12 -36.47 -27.83
C LEU A 472 12.12 -35.38 -26.73
N ILE A 473 13.26 -34.73 -26.50
CA ILE A 473 13.42 -33.83 -25.35
C ILE A 473 13.25 -32.36 -25.72
N LEU A 474 13.80 -31.94 -26.86
CA LEU A 474 13.79 -30.55 -27.28
C LEU A 474 12.81 -30.28 -28.43
N ASN A 475 12.16 -31.32 -28.97
CA ASN A 475 11.37 -31.24 -30.19
C ASN A 475 12.17 -30.67 -31.37
N ALA A 476 13.50 -30.90 -31.35
CA ALA A 476 14.42 -30.45 -32.38
C ALA A 476 14.38 -31.48 -33.52
N THR A 477 13.55 -31.22 -34.53
CA THR A 477 13.51 -32.04 -35.75
C THR A 477 14.35 -31.41 -36.85
N ARG A 478 14.66 -32.19 -37.89
CA ARG A 478 15.36 -31.67 -39.08
C ARG A 478 14.65 -30.47 -39.70
N GLU A 479 13.32 -30.41 -39.63
CA GLU A 479 12.51 -29.30 -40.14
C GLU A 479 12.65 -28.01 -39.32
N THR A 480 12.92 -28.12 -38.02
CA THR A 480 13.14 -26.95 -37.13
C THR A 480 14.58 -26.43 -37.20
N VAL A 481 15.54 -27.34 -37.39
CA VAL A 481 16.98 -27.02 -37.35
C VAL A 481 17.49 -26.51 -38.71
N ASP A 482 17.04 -27.12 -39.81
CA ASP A 482 17.55 -26.81 -41.16
C ASP A 482 17.35 -25.34 -41.58
N PRO A 483 16.17 -24.70 -41.35
CA PRO A 483 15.98 -23.29 -41.70
C PRO A 483 16.88 -22.34 -40.89
N ALA A 484 17.02 -22.59 -39.58
CA ALA A 484 17.84 -21.77 -38.69
C ALA A 484 19.33 -21.87 -39.03
N MET A 485 19.81 -23.09 -39.33
CA MET A 485 21.19 -23.33 -39.72
C MET A 485 21.49 -22.89 -41.16
N ARG A 486 20.49 -22.92 -42.06
CA ARG A 486 20.60 -22.33 -43.40
C ARG A 486 20.79 -20.81 -43.31
N ALA A 487 19.93 -20.13 -42.56
CA ALA A 487 20.04 -18.69 -42.33
C ALA A 487 21.40 -18.32 -41.70
N ALA A 488 21.87 -19.07 -40.70
CA ALA A 488 23.17 -18.83 -40.08
C ALA A 488 24.36 -19.05 -41.05
N ALA A 489 24.25 -20.01 -41.98
CA ALA A 489 25.28 -20.25 -42.99
C ALA A 489 25.31 -19.15 -44.06
N GLU A 490 24.14 -18.64 -44.46
CA GLU A 490 24.00 -17.51 -45.39
C GLU A 490 24.57 -16.21 -44.78
N ASP A 491 24.35 -15.97 -43.48
CA ASP A 491 24.88 -14.80 -42.76
C ASP A 491 26.42 -14.80 -42.68
N ILE A 492 27.03 -15.99 -42.61
CA ILE A 492 28.50 -16.16 -42.54
C ILE A 492 29.14 -16.16 -43.94
N ALA A 493 28.46 -16.71 -44.94
CA ALA A 493 28.98 -16.87 -46.30
C ALA A 493 27.88 -16.59 -47.34
N SER A 494 27.64 -15.30 -47.58
CA SER A 494 26.54 -14.76 -48.40
C SER A 494 26.28 -15.48 -49.73
N ASP A 495 27.31 -15.71 -50.55
CA ASP A 495 27.15 -16.29 -51.90
C ASP A 495 27.60 -17.77 -52.02
N ASN A 496 28.26 -18.33 -51.00
CA ASN A 496 28.87 -19.68 -51.05
C ASN A 496 28.48 -20.59 -49.86
N GLY A 497 27.49 -20.21 -49.04
CA GLY A 497 27.12 -20.92 -47.81
C GLY A 497 26.78 -22.40 -48.03
N ASP A 498 26.08 -22.73 -49.11
CA ASP A 498 25.71 -24.11 -49.47
C ASP A 498 26.89 -24.93 -50.01
N MET A 499 27.92 -24.29 -50.57
CA MET A 499 29.12 -24.96 -51.09
C MET A 499 30.16 -25.22 -49.99
N LEU A 500 30.28 -24.30 -49.03
CA LEU A 500 31.23 -24.39 -47.91
C LEU A 500 30.73 -25.29 -46.77
N PHE A 501 29.41 -25.32 -46.53
CA PHE A 501 28.79 -26.12 -45.47
C PHE A 501 27.70 -27.03 -46.06
N PRO A 502 28.02 -28.29 -46.38
CA PRO A 502 27.04 -29.24 -46.90
C PRO A 502 25.80 -29.34 -45.99
N PRO A 503 24.59 -29.56 -46.54
CA PRO A 503 23.36 -29.65 -45.76
C PRO A 503 23.43 -30.61 -44.56
N ASP A 504 24.10 -31.76 -44.74
CA ASP A 504 24.23 -32.75 -43.66
C ASP A 504 25.15 -32.26 -42.53
N THR A 505 26.19 -31.49 -42.86
CA THR A 505 27.10 -30.91 -41.85
C THR A 505 26.42 -29.79 -41.05
N ARG A 506 25.62 -28.94 -41.71
CA ARG A 506 24.86 -27.87 -41.05
C ARG A 506 23.82 -28.42 -40.09
N ASN A 507 23.05 -29.42 -40.52
CA ASN A 507 22.05 -30.08 -39.71
C ASN A 507 22.69 -30.73 -38.48
N LEU A 508 23.76 -31.51 -38.68
CA LEU A 508 24.50 -32.12 -37.57
C LEU A 508 25.04 -31.08 -36.58
N MET A 509 25.48 -29.92 -37.06
CA MET A 509 25.95 -28.82 -36.21
C MET A 509 24.81 -28.20 -35.38
N GLY A 510 23.63 -28.03 -35.98
CA GLY A 510 22.44 -27.55 -35.27
C GLY A 510 21.94 -28.54 -34.21
N PHE A 511 21.98 -29.84 -34.52
CA PHE A 511 21.73 -30.90 -33.53
C PHE A 511 22.78 -30.88 -32.41
N TYR A 512 24.05 -30.71 -32.73
CA TYR A 512 25.12 -30.59 -31.72
C TYR A 512 24.90 -29.41 -30.76
N VAL A 513 24.50 -28.24 -31.26
CA VAL A 513 24.20 -27.07 -30.41
C VAL A 513 23.03 -27.37 -29.46
N SER A 514 21.99 -28.02 -29.97
CA SER A 514 20.81 -28.41 -29.19
C SER A 514 21.17 -29.45 -28.12
N LEU A 515 21.92 -30.48 -28.49
CA LEU A 515 22.40 -31.53 -27.60
C LEU A 515 23.33 -30.99 -26.52
N ARG A 516 24.21 -30.04 -26.83
CA ARG A 516 25.11 -29.44 -25.85
C ARG A 516 24.34 -28.68 -24.77
N ARG A 517 23.27 -27.97 -25.14
CA ARG A 517 22.38 -27.32 -24.17
C ARG A 517 21.68 -28.33 -23.27
N LEU A 518 21.13 -29.39 -23.86
CA LEU A 518 20.50 -30.46 -23.10
C LEU A 518 21.47 -31.15 -22.15
N LEU A 519 22.65 -31.53 -22.64
CA LEU A 519 23.64 -32.26 -21.85
C LEU A 519 24.22 -31.41 -20.72
N LEU A 520 24.31 -30.09 -20.88
CA LEU A 520 24.63 -29.16 -19.80
C LEU A 520 23.63 -29.26 -18.65
N GLU A 521 22.33 -29.30 -18.96
CA GLU A 521 21.25 -29.47 -17.96
C GLU A 521 21.23 -30.88 -17.35
N CYS A 522 21.59 -31.90 -18.14
CA CYS A 522 21.79 -33.25 -17.62
C CYS A 522 23.01 -33.37 -16.69
N GLY A 523 23.91 -32.37 -16.66
CA GLY A 523 25.11 -32.33 -15.79
C GLY A 523 26.43 -32.66 -16.51
N ILE A 524 26.42 -32.81 -17.84
CA ILE A 524 27.61 -33.05 -18.67
C ILE A 524 28.05 -31.73 -19.30
N ARG A 525 29.11 -31.15 -18.75
CA ARG A 525 29.61 -29.82 -19.15
C ARG A 525 30.68 -29.86 -20.24
N ASP A 526 31.23 -31.04 -20.51
CA ASP A 526 32.36 -31.24 -21.42
C ASP A 526 31.99 -31.98 -22.71
N PHE A 527 30.70 -32.01 -23.09
CA PHE A 527 30.25 -32.59 -24.35
C PHE A 527 30.89 -31.90 -25.55
N SER A 528 31.39 -32.70 -26.49
CA SER A 528 32.24 -32.26 -27.59
C SER A 528 31.82 -32.88 -28.92
N PHE A 529 32.19 -32.26 -30.04
CA PHE A 529 31.86 -32.83 -31.36
C PHE A 529 32.53 -34.19 -31.61
N THR A 530 33.65 -34.48 -30.93
CA THR A 530 34.31 -35.80 -30.94
C THR A 530 33.42 -36.91 -30.41
N ASP A 531 32.44 -36.60 -29.56
CA ASP A 531 31.49 -37.59 -29.03
C ASP A 531 30.49 -38.07 -30.07
N LEU A 532 30.27 -37.28 -31.13
CA LEU A 532 29.38 -37.60 -32.26
C LEU A 532 30.14 -38.29 -33.41
N TYR A 533 31.35 -37.83 -33.72
CA TYR A 533 32.10 -38.32 -34.88
C TYR A 533 33.11 -39.44 -34.55
N LYS A 534 33.59 -39.50 -33.30
CA LYS A 534 34.54 -40.53 -32.83
C LYS A 534 34.21 -41.00 -31.40
N PRO A 535 33.03 -41.59 -31.19
CA PRO A 535 32.57 -42.00 -29.87
C PRO A 535 33.50 -43.04 -29.22
N THR A 536 33.60 -43.00 -27.91
CA THR A 536 34.32 -43.99 -27.09
C THR A 536 33.38 -44.62 -26.08
N GLN A 537 33.53 -45.91 -25.81
CA GLN A 537 32.67 -46.65 -24.89
C GLN A 537 32.52 -45.97 -23.51
N PRO A 538 33.60 -45.57 -22.79
CA PRO A 538 33.46 -45.01 -21.45
C PRO A 538 32.67 -43.69 -21.44
N ARG A 539 32.82 -42.91 -22.51
CA ARG A 539 32.20 -41.60 -22.65
C ARG A 539 30.73 -41.72 -23.02
N LEU A 540 30.38 -42.66 -23.90
CA LEU A 540 28.98 -42.96 -24.23
C LEU A 540 28.20 -43.54 -23.05
N VAL A 541 28.80 -44.46 -22.29
CA VAL A 541 28.16 -45.03 -21.09
C VAL A 541 27.79 -43.91 -20.11
N LYS A 542 28.71 -42.97 -19.86
CA LYS A 542 28.43 -41.80 -19.03
C LYS A 542 27.33 -40.92 -19.61
N ILE A 543 27.44 -40.56 -20.89
CA ILE A 543 26.49 -39.65 -21.54
C ILE A 543 25.07 -40.23 -21.57
N PHE A 544 24.90 -41.48 -22.01
CA PHE A 544 23.60 -42.11 -22.08
C PHE A 544 23.00 -42.38 -20.70
N SER A 545 23.81 -42.73 -19.69
CA SER A 545 23.29 -42.92 -18.34
C SER A 545 22.68 -41.64 -17.77
N TYR A 546 23.33 -40.50 -17.98
CA TYR A 546 22.84 -39.19 -17.52
C TYR A 546 21.59 -38.75 -18.30
N LEU A 547 21.57 -38.96 -19.62
CA LEU A 547 20.40 -38.68 -20.47
C LEU A 547 19.19 -39.53 -20.08
N ILE A 548 19.36 -40.84 -19.91
CA ILE A 548 18.27 -41.76 -19.57
C ILE A 548 17.71 -41.43 -18.17
N ASN A 549 18.57 -41.15 -17.20
CA ASN A 549 18.13 -40.76 -15.86
C ASN A 549 17.40 -39.41 -15.88
N PHE A 550 17.81 -38.46 -16.72
CA PHE A 550 17.11 -37.20 -16.93
C PHE A 550 15.70 -37.42 -17.52
N VAL A 551 15.58 -38.28 -18.53
CA VAL A 551 14.27 -38.62 -19.15
C VAL A 551 13.35 -39.27 -18.12
N ARG A 552 13.83 -40.26 -17.36
CA ARG A 552 13.06 -40.91 -16.29
C ARG A 552 12.59 -39.92 -15.22
N PHE A 553 13.46 -38.99 -14.83
CA PHE A 553 13.10 -37.94 -13.89
C PHE A 553 12.01 -37.03 -14.46
N ARG A 554 12.18 -36.56 -15.71
CA ARG A 554 11.19 -35.72 -16.40
C ARG A 554 9.82 -36.39 -16.43
N GLU A 555 9.74 -37.64 -16.89
CA GLU A 555 8.48 -38.40 -16.98
C GLU A 555 7.80 -38.56 -15.61
N SER A 556 8.57 -38.77 -14.54
CA SER A 556 8.02 -38.87 -13.18
C SER A 556 7.39 -37.55 -12.70
N GLN A 557 7.88 -36.41 -13.18
CA GLN A 557 7.44 -35.07 -12.75
C GLN A 557 6.45 -34.42 -13.72
N THR A 558 6.26 -34.93 -14.94
CA THR A 558 5.39 -34.34 -15.97
C THR A 558 3.98 -34.03 -15.44
N SER A 559 3.36 -34.97 -14.71
CA SER A 559 2.01 -34.77 -14.16
C SER A 559 1.90 -33.61 -13.16
N VAL A 560 2.96 -33.40 -12.37
CA VAL A 560 3.04 -32.31 -11.39
C VAL A 560 3.30 -30.99 -12.11
N ILE A 561 4.22 -30.99 -13.07
CA ILE A 561 4.57 -29.82 -13.88
C ILE A 561 3.35 -29.34 -14.67
N ASP A 562 2.62 -30.23 -15.35
CA ASP A 562 1.42 -29.89 -16.12
C ASP A 562 0.32 -29.30 -15.24
N ALA A 563 0.11 -29.84 -14.03
CA ALA A 563 -0.87 -29.31 -13.10
C ALA A 563 -0.53 -27.86 -12.67
N HIS A 564 0.74 -27.60 -12.38
CA HIS A 564 1.21 -26.26 -12.01
C HIS A 564 1.22 -25.29 -13.19
N PHE A 565 1.62 -25.75 -14.38
CA PHE A 565 1.62 -24.96 -15.61
C PHE A 565 0.20 -24.55 -16.00
N ASN A 566 -0.75 -25.48 -16.02
CA ASN A 566 -2.15 -25.18 -16.31
C ASN A 566 -2.77 -24.21 -15.30
N LYS A 567 -2.42 -24.35 -14.01
CA LYS A 567 -2.86 -23.42 -12.98
C LYS A 567 -2.25 -22.03 -13.17
N ALA A 568 -0.98 -21.94 -13.58
CA ALA A 568 -0.31 -20.69 -13.87
C ALA A 568 -0.96 -19.98 -15.08
N GLU A 569 -1.24 -20.71 -16.17
CA GLU A 569 -1.91 -20.17 -17.35
C GLU A 569 -3.35 -19.70 -17.05
N GLN A 570 -4.13 -20.47 -16.29
CA GLN A 570 -5.46 -20.03 -15.84
C GLN A 570 -5.39 -18.76 -14.98
N THR A 571 -4.38 -18.67 -14.11
CA THR A 571 -4.17 -17.50 -13.26
C THR A 571 -3.77 -16.29 -14.10
N LYS A 572 -2.88 -16.48 -15.08
CA LYS A 572 -2.47 -15.44 -16.02
C LYS A 572 -3.64 -14.91 -16.85
N ALA A 573 -4.44 -15.80 -17.46
CA ALA A 573 -5.63 -15.41 -18.22
C ALA A 573 -6.64 -14.63 -17.35
N ARG A 574 -6.79 -15.03 -16.08
CA ARG A 574 -7.64 -14.31 -15.13
C ARG A 574 -7.08 -12.93 -14.77
N ILE A 575 -5.77 -12.79 -14.61
CA ILE A 575 -5.11 -11.50 -14.38
C ILE A 575 -5.31 -10.59 -15.59
N GLU A 576 -5.10 -11.08 -16.81
CA GLU A 576 -5.29 -10.30 -18.04
C GLU A 576 -6.74 -9.81 -18.18
N THR A 577 -7.71 -10.68 -17.87
CA THR A 577 -9.14 -10.30 -17.87
C THR A 577 -9.44 -9.20 -16.84
N LEU A 578 -8.98 -9.40 -15.59
CA LEU A 578 -9.17 -8.41 -14.52
C LEU A 578 -8.46 -7.08 -14.81
N TYR A 579 -7.33 -7.13 -15.50
CA TYR A 579 -6.59 -5.93 -15.90
C TYR A 579 -7.37 -5.14 -16.97
N SER A 580 -7.95 -5.83 -17.95
CA SER A 580 -8.84 -5.22 -18.95
C SER A 580 -10.08 -4.61 -18.28
N ASP A 581 -10.73 -5.34 -17.37
CA ASP A 581 -11.92 -4.86 -16.66
C ASP A 581 -11.59 -3.62 -15.80
N ASN A 582 -10.44 -3.59 -15.14
CA ASN A 582 -9.99 -2.41 -14.38
C ASN A 582 -9.75 -1.20 -15.29
N GLN A 583 -9.13 -1.38 -16.46
CA GLN A 583 -8.93 -0.29 -17.42
C GLN A 583 -10.27 0.28 -17.91
N ASP A 584 -11.25 -0.58 -18.18
CA ASP A 584 -12.60 -0.15 -18.57
C ASP A 584 -13.31 0.61 -17.44
N MET A 585 -13.13 0.18 -16.19
CA MET A 585 -13.71 0.87 -15.03
C MET A 585 -13.03 2.20 -14.73
N GLU A 586 -11.72 2.30 -14.89
CA GLU A 586 -10.97 3.56 -14.78
C GLU A 586 -11.44 4.57 -15.84
N ALA A 587 -11.61 4.13 -17.09
CA ALA A 587 -12.13 4.99 -18.16
C ALA A 587 -13.54 5.52 -17.85
N ARG A 588 -14.43 4.66 -17.30
CA ARG A 588 -15.78 5.09 -16.87
C ARG A 588 -15.73 6.06 -15.69
N LEU A 589 -14.82 5.86 -14.75
CA LEU A 589 -14.62 6.76 -13.61
C LEU A 589 -14.17 8.15 -14.08
N ASP A 590 -13.24 8.22 -15.03
CA ASP A 590 -12.78 9.48 -15.61
C ASP A 590 -13.91 10.22 -16.33
N GLU A 591 -14.74 9.51 -17.11
CA GLU A 591 -15.90 10.08 -17.77
C GLU A 591 -16.92 10.65 -16.76
N MET A 592 -17.20 9.90 -15.68
CA MET A 592 -18.07 10.35 -14.59
C MET A 592 -17.50 11.57 -13.84
N GLN A 593 -16.19 11.60 -13.62
CA GLN A 593 -15.51 12.73 -12.97
C GLN A 593 -15.53 13.98 -13.86
N GLN A 594 -15.27 13.85 -15.16
CA GLN A 594 -15.39 14.96 -16.10
C GLN A 594 -16.82 15.51 -16.12
N THR A 595 -17.83 14.63 -16.20
CA THR A 595 -19.25 15.00 -16.14
C THR A 595 -19.60 15.72 -14.84
N ARG A 596 -19.12 15.22 -13.69
CA ARG A 596 -19.32 15.84 -12.38
C ARG A 596 -18.67 17.22 -12.30
N SER A 597 -17.48 17.40 -12.85
CA SER A 597 -16.77 18.69 -12.86
C SER A 597 -17.51 19.74 -13.70
N GLN A 598 -18.06 19.35 -14.84
CA GLN A 598 -18.88 20.23 -15.69
C GLN A 598 -20.18 20.62 -14.98
N MET A 599 -20.85 19.66 -14.34
CA MET A 599 -22.06 19.92 -13.57
C MET A 599 -21.80 20.84 -12.36
N GLN A 600 -20.68 20.64 -11.65
CA GLN A 600 -20.28 21.52 -10.54
C GLN A 600 -20.01 22.95 -11.01
N ARG A 601 -19.38 23.15 -12.17
CA ARG A 601 -19.19 24.50 -12.75
C ARG A 601 -20.52 25.17 -13.05
N LEU A 602 -21.47 24.45 -13.65
CA LEU A 602 -22.82 24.95 -13.92
C LEU A 602 -23.56 25.29 -12.62
N CYS A 603 -23.51 24.42 -11.60
CA CYS A 603 -24.11 24.68 -10.30
C CYS A 603 -23.50 25.91 -9.61
N ALA A 604 -22.17 26.08 -9.66
CA ALA A 604 -21.49 27.23 -9.10
C ALA A 604 -21.90 28.54 -9.78
N GLU A 605 -22.01 28.55 -11.12
CA GLU A 605 -22.49 29.70 -11.88
C GLU A 605 -23.94 30.07 -11.52
N LYS A 606 -24.82 29.08 -11.45
CA LYS A 606 -26.22 29.29 -11.04
C LYS A 606 -26.32 29.81 -9.61
N THR A 607 -25.50 29.30 -8.69
CA THR A 607 -25.48 29.73 -7.28
C THR A 607 -25.02 31.18 -7.17
N ARG A 608 -23.93 31.55 -7.86
CA ARG A 608 -23.45 32.94 -7.93
C ARG A 608 -24.52 33.89 -8.48
N ARG A 609 -25.20 33.49 -9.56
CA ARG A 609 -26.30 34.29 -10.14
C ARG A 609 -27.47 34.44 -9.16
N ASN A 610 -27.75 33.42 -8.36
CA ASN A 610 -28.78 33.48 -7.33
C ASN A 610 -28.40 34.44 -6.18
N GLU A 611 -27.14 34.43 -5.77
CA GLU A 611 -26.63 35.39 -4.77
C GLU A 611 -26.67 36.83 -5.27
N ASP A 612 -26.29 37.08 -6.53
CA ASP A 612 -26.37 38.41 -7.15
C ASP A 612 -27.83 38.90 -7.26
N LEU A 613 -28.76 38.00 -7.61
CA LEU A 613 -30.19 38.31 -7.61
C LEU A 613 -30.70 38.62 -6.20
N LYS A 614 -30.31 37.87 -5.18
CA LYS A 614 -30.66 38.15 -3.77
C LYS A 614 -30.18 39.53 -3.33
N LYS A 615 -28.94 39.92 -3.68
CA LYS A 615 -28.40 41.25 -3.39
C LYS A 615 -29.23 42.35 -4.05
N ARG A 616 -29.55 42.20 -5.35
CA ARG A 616 -30.43 43.15 -6.07
C ARG A 616 -31.82 43.26 -5.44
N LEU A 617 -32.38 42.13 -4.99
CA LEU A 617 -33.70 42.10 -4.36
C LEU A 617 -33.70 42.87 -3.03
N LEU A 618 -32.63 42.72 -2.23
CA LEU A 618 -32.39 43.51 -1.01
C LEU A 618 -32.24 45.02 -1.29
N GLU A 619 -31.50 45.38 -2.34
CA GLU A 619 -31.34 46.78 -2.76
C GLU A 619 -32.67 47.39 -3.21
N LEU A 620 -33.45 46.67 -4.03
CA LEU A 620 -34.76 47.10 -4.49
C LEU A 620 -35.74 47.26 -3.32
N ARG A 621 -35.71 46.35 -2.34
CA ARG A 621 -36.54 46.45 -1.12
C ARG A 621 -36.21 47.69 -0.30
N ARG A 622 -34.91 47.99 -0.10
CA ARG A 622 -34.47 49.24 0.54
C ARG A 622 -34.91 50.48 -0.26
N GLY A 623 -34.90 50.39 -1.59
CA GLY A 623 -35.43 51.43 -2.47
C GLY A 623 -36.93 51.64 -2.29
N GLN A 624 -37.70 50.55 -2.24
CA GLN A 624 -39.14 50.56 -2.02
C GLN A 624 -39.50 51.18 -0.67
N GLU A 625 -38.78 50.83 0.40
CA GLU A 625 -38.97 51.41 1.74
C GLU A 625 -38.72 52.93 1.75
N LYS A 626 -37.67 53.41 1.07
CA LYS A 626 -37.39 54.85 0.93
C LYS A 626 -38.49 55.58 0.16
N VAL A 627 -39.00 54.98 -0.92
CA VAL A 627 -40.09 55.57 -1.72
C VAL A 627 -41.39 55.60 -0.92
N ALA A 628 -41.70 54.53 -0.17
CA ALA A 628 -42.86 54.49 0.71
C ALA A 628 -42.78 55.57 1.80
N ALA A 629 -41.62 55.77 2.43
CA ALA A 629 -41.42 56.84 3.42
C ALA A 629 -41.64 58.24 2.81
N ARG A 630 -41.10 58.49 1.61
CA ARG A 630 -41.33 59.77 0.89
C ARG A 630 -42.80 59.97 0.51
N LEU A 631 -43.52 58.90 0.19
CA LEU A 631 -44.94 58.97 -0.13
C LEU A 631 -45.77 59.37 1.11
N GLU A 632 -45.46 58.81 2.28
CA GLU A 632 -46.13 59.20 3.53
C GLU A 632 -45.82 60.65 3.92
N GLU A 633 -44.56 61.08 3.82
CA GLU A 633 -44.19 62.50 4.05
C GLU A 633 -44.94 63.45 3.09
N ALA A 634 -45.07 63.07 1.81
CA ALA A 634 -45.82 63.85 0.83
C ALA A 634 -47.33 63.89 1.13
N LYS A 635 -47.91 62.80 1.68
CA LYS A 635 -49.32 62.77 2.11
C LYS A 635 -49.57 63.67 3.31
N GLU A 636 -48.69 63.64 4.31
CA GLU A 636 -48.77 64.53 5.48
C GLU A 636 -48.72 66.00 5.03
N ARG A 637 -47.75 66.35 4.19
CA ARG A 637 -47.58 67.71 3.67
C ARG A 637 -48.76 68.18 2.81
N LYS A 638 -49.34 67.27 2.03
CA LYS A 638 -50.60 67.53 1.29
C LYS A 638 -51.75 67.80 2.26
N GLY A 639 -51.83 67.04 3.36
CA GLY A 639 -52.81 67.24 4.43
C GLY A 639 -52.70 68.63 5.04
N GLU A 640 -51.51 69.02 5.48
CA GLU A 640 -51.24 70.35 6.05
C GLU A 640 -51.59 71.49 5.10
N LEU A 641 -51.17 71.40 3.84
CA LEU A 641 -51.48 72.39 2.81
C LEU A 641 -52.99 72.49 2.54
N SER A 642 -53.71 71.36 2.60
CA SER A 642 -55.18 71.35 2.46
C SER A 642 -55.85 72.09 3.61
N THR A 643 -55.39 71.88 4.85
CA THR A 643 -55.93 72.59 6.03
C THR A 643 -55.63 74.09 5.97
N GLN A 644 -54.42 74.48 5.53
CA GLN A 644 -54.07 75.89 5.31
C GLN A 644 -54.92 76.53 4.21
N LEU A 645 -55.18 75.80 3.12
CA LEU A 645 -56.04 76.27 2.04
C LEU A 645 -57.47 76.51 2.52
N GLU A 646 -58.02 75.59 3.32
CA GLU A 646 -59.34 75.74 3.94
C GLU A 646 -59.41 76.97 4.85
N GLN A 647 -58.40 77.16 5.71
CA GLN A 647 -58.30 78.32 6.59
C GLN A 647 -58.22 79.64 5.81
N LYS A 648 -57.35 79.73 4.80
CA LYS A 648 -57.21 80.93 3.95
C LYS A 648 -58.46 81.20 3.12
N THR A 649 -59.18 80.16 2.71
CA THR A 649 -60.45 80.29 2.00
C THR A 649 -61.54 80.85 2.92
N ALA A 650 -61.59 80.41 4.18
CA ALA A 650 -62.49 80.95 5.20
C ALA A 650 -62.17 82.42 5.53
N GLU A 651 -60.89 82.79 5.69
CA GLU A 651 -60.45 84.18 5.88
C GLU A 651 -60.84 85.08 4.70
N LYS A 652 -60.63 84.59 3.47
CA LYS A 652 -61.02 85.31 2.25
C LYS A 652 -62.53 85.54 2.19
N LEU A 653 -63.34 84.55 2.56
CA LEU A 653 -64.79 84.67 2.63
C LEU A 653 -65.21 85.71 3.70
N ALA A 654 -64.56 85.74 4.86
CA ALA A 654 -64.82 86.73 5.90
C ALA A 654 -64.50 88.17 5.44
N VAL A 655 -63.31 88.39 4.83
CA VAL A 655 -62.90 89.71 4.30
C VAL A 655 -63.81 90.17 3.16
N LYS A 656 -64.24 89.24 2.30
CA LYS A 656 -65.21 89.54 1.23
C LYS A 656 -66.58 89.94 1.79
N HIS A 657 -66.97 89.34 2.91
CA HIS A 657 -68.22 89.66 3.61
C HIS A 657 -68.15 91.02 4.34
N GLU A 658 -66.98 91.43 4.84
CA GLU A 658 -66.74 92.78 5.37
C GLU A 658 -66.67 93.84 4.27
N SER A 659 -66.02 93.52 3.14
CA SER A 659 -66.01 94.38 1.95
C SER A 659 -67.43 94.61 1.39
N ALA A 660 -68.30 93.60 1.46
CA ALA A 660 -69.70 93.72 1.08
C ALA A 660 -70.53 94.57 2.07
N LYS A 661 -70.18 94.58 3.37
CA LYS A 661 -70.81 95.44 4.39
C LYS A 661 -70.44 96.92 4.25
N LEU A 662 -69.27 97.23 3.68
CA LEU A 662 -68.77 98.59 3.50
C LEU A 662 -69.15 99.23 2.15
N ARG A 663 -69.92 98.53 1.30
CA ARG A 663 -70.37 99.04 -0.01
C ARG A 663 -71.52 100.07 -0.03
N PRO A 664 -72.36 100.31 0.99
CA PRO A 664 -73.48 101.26 0.85
C PRO A 664 -73.17 102.73 1.22
N TYR A 665 -71.96 103.07 1.70
CA TYR A 665 -71.59 104.45 1.97
C TYR A 665 -70.69 105.00 0.87
N VAL A 666 -71.28 105.69 -0.10
CA VAL A 666 -70.81 106.92 -0.76
C VAL A 666 -71.81 107.20 -1.89
N LEU A 667 -72.79 108.05 -1.60
CA LEU A 667 -73.65 108.70 -2.57
C LEU A 667 -73.07 110.10 -2.83
N GLN A 668 -72.94 110.50 -4.09
CA GLN A 668 -73.52 111.75 -4.60
C GLN A 668 -73.29 111.92 -6.13
N SER A 669 -74.43 112.12 -6.82
CA SER A 669 -74.72 112.99 -7.99
C SER A 669 -73.78 113.06 -9.20
N ALA A 670 -74.24 113.18 -10.44
CA ALA A 670 -75.58 113.09 -11.02
C ALA A 670 -75.45 113.09 -12.57
N SER A 671 -76.38 112.38 -13.20
CA SER A 671 -77.06 112.67 -14.48
C SER A 671 -76.32 112.70 -15.83
N SER A 672 -74.99 112.62 -15.93
CA SER A 672 -74.30 112.43 -17.24
C SER A 672 -73.73 111.02 -17.44
N LEU A 673 -73.37 110.32 -16.36
CA LEU A 673 -72.85 108.95 -16.40
C LEU A 673 -73.93 107.87 -16.52
N GLN A 674 -75.20 108.22 -16.24
CA GLN A 674 -76.28 107.25 -16.07
C GLN A 674 -76.81 106.67 -17.39
N ALA A 675 -76.60 107.36 -18.52
CA ALA A 675 -76.94 106.88 -19.86
C ALA A 675 -75.85 105.98 -20.44
N SER A 676 -74.58 106.37 -20.35
CA SER A 676 -73.45 105.54 -20.76
C SER A 676 -73.28 104.31 -19.86
N LEU A 677 -73.60 104.42 -18.56
CA LEU A 677 -73.63 103.27 -17.65
C LEU A 677 -74.81 102.34 -17.93
N THR A 678 -75.97 102.79 -18.40
CA THR A 678 -77.06 101.85 -18.74
C THR A 678 -76.74 101.07 -20.01
N GLU A 679 -76.11 101.71 -20.99
CA GLU A 679 -75.68 101.04 -22.23
C GLU A 679 -74.48 100.10 -21.99
N LEU A 680 -73.45 100.55 -21.27
CA LEU A 680 -72.31 99.71 -20.86
C LEU A 680 -72.74 98.64 -19.84
N SER A 681 -73.71 98.91 -18.97
CA SER A 681 -74.23 97.88 -18.04
C SER A 681 -75.08 96.84 -18.77
N ASN A 682 -75.82 97.22 -19.83
CA ASN A 682 -76.59 96.27 -20.61
C ASN A 682 -75.69 95.40 -21.50
N THR A 683 -74.66 95.98 -22.12
CA THR A 683 -73.64 95.21 -22.85
C THR A 683 -72.79 94.36 -21.91
N LEU A 684 -72.35 94.90 -20.76
CA LEU A 684 -71.65 94.12 -19.74
C LEU A 684 -72.54 93.02 -19.16
N SER A 685 -73.85 93.24 -18.99
CA SER A 685 -74.79 92.22 -18.51
C SER A 685 -74.99 91.11 -19.54
N ASN A 686 -75.10 91.46 -20.83
CA ASN A 686 -75.19 90.50 -21.91
C ASN A 686 -73.88 89.70 -22.06
N ASP A 687 -72.74 90.37 -22.11
CA ASP A 687 -71.43 89.70 -22.18
C ASP A 687 -71.16 88.86 -20.94
N LYS A 688 -71.58 89.32 -19.75
CA LYS A 688 -71.50 88.52 -18.52
C LYS A 688 -72.40 87.31 -18.56
N SER A 689 -73.63 87.42 -19.08
CA SER A 689 -74.50 86.25 -19.26
C SER A 689 -73.96 85.27 -20.30
N HIS A 690 -73.34 85.78 -21.36
CA HIS A 690 -72.70 84.97 -22.40
C HIS A 690 -71.43 84.28 -21.86
N ILE A 691 -70.59 84.99 -21.12
CA ILE A 691 -69.43 84.45 -20.42
C ILE A 691 -69.86 83.44 -19.35
N ASP A 692 -70.91 83.71 -18.59
CA ASP A 692 -71.44 82.75 -17.61
C ASP A 692 -71.97 81.49 -18.30
N SER A 693 -72.58 81.62 -19.48
CA SER A 693 -73.01 80.47 -20.29
C SER A 693 -71.84 79.66 -20.84
N LEU A 694 -70.78 80.34 -21.30
CA LEU A 694 -69.56 79.72 -21.81
C LEU A 694 -68.73 79.11 -20.67
N ASP A 695 -68.68 79.73 -19.49
CA ASP A 695 -68.01 79.21 -18.30
C ASP A 695 -68.74 78.00 -17.74
N ARG A 696 -70.09 78.01 -17.74
CA ARG A 696 -70.88 76.79 -17.43
C ARG A 696 -70.61 75.67 -18.43
N ARG A 697 -70.55 75.98 -19.72
CA ARG A 697 -70.26 74.99 -20.76
C ARG A 697 -68.82 74.47 -20.69
N ALA A 698 -67.86 75.35 -20.40
CA ALA A 698 -66.46 74.99 -20.19
C ALA A 698 -66.28 74.13 -18.94
N ARG A 699 -66.94 74.46 -17.83
CA ARG A 699 -66.95 73.62 -16.61
C ARG A 699 -67.62 72.27 -16.84
N ALA A 700 -68.72 72.22 -17.59
CA ALA A 700 -69.38 70.96 -17.96
C ALA A 700 -68.47 70.08 -18.84
N LEU A 701 -67.81 70.68 -19.85
CA LEU A 701 -66.83 70.00 -20.69
C LEU A 701 -65.57 69.58 -19.92
N GLN A 702 -65.11 70.38 -18.97
CA GLN A 702 -63.99 70.03 -18.09
C GLN A 702 -64.35 68.83 -17.23
N THR A 703 -65.54 68.83 -16.62
CA THR A 703 -66.02 67.68 -15.81
C THR A 703 -66.11 66.41 -16.64
N SER A 704 -66.55 66.53 -17.90
CA SER A 704 -66.57 65.40 -18.84
C SER A 704 -65.16 64.94 -19.20
N THR A 705 -64.23 65.87 -19.44
CA THR A 705 -62.82 65.57 -19.75
C THR A 705 -62.13 64.89 -18.57
N ASP A 706 -62.36 65.36 -17.36
CA ASP A 706 -61.83 64.77 -16.14
C ASP A 706 -62.37 63.34 -15.95
N SER A 707 -63.66 63.13 -16.25
CA SER A 707 -64.28 61.78 -16.23
C SER A 707 -63.64 60.85 -17.27
N PHE A 708 -63.37 61.33 -18.49
CA PHE A 708 -62.66 60.54 -19.50
C PHE A 708 -61.19 60.29 -19.13
N SER A 709 -60.53 61.20 -18.42
CA SER A 709 -59.15 61.03 -17.94
C SER A 709 -59.07 59.93 -16.88
N VAL A 710 -60.05 59.83 -15.98
CA VAL A 710 -60.15 58.73 -15.01
C VAL A 710 -60.32 57.39 -15.75
N VAL A 711 -61.28 57.30 -16.67
CA VAL A 711 -61.51 56.07 -17.46
C VAL A 711 -60.27 55.69 -18.28
N SER A 712 -59.58 56.66 -18.87
CA SER A 712 -58.33 56.40 -19.61
C SER A 712 -57.22 55.84 -18.70
N THR A 713 -57.16 56.28 -17.45
CA THR A 713 -56.18 55.80 -16.46
C THR A 713 -56.53 54.39 -16.00
N ASP A 714 -57.82 54.10 -15.82
CA ASP A 714 -58.29 52.77 -15.47
C ASP A 714 -58.05 51.77 -16.60
N VAL A 715 -58.31 52.15 -17.86
CA VAL A 715 -58.01 51.31 -19.03
C VAL A 715 -56.51 51.04 -19.15
N ALA A 716 -55.65 52.05 -18.95
CA ALA A 716 -54.20 51.85 -18.94
C ALA A 716 -53.74 50.90 -17.83
N SER A 717 -54.38 50.95 -16.67
CA SER A 717 -54.12 50.04 -15.55
C SER A 717 -54.56 48.61 -15.87
N CYS A 718 -55.72 48.43 -16.52
CA CYS A 718 -56.18 47.12 -16.99
C CYS A 718 -55.26 46.51 -18.05
N ILE A 719 -54.74 47.32 -18.99
CA ILE A 719 -53.76 46.85 -19.99
C ILE A 719 -52.50 46.36 -19.30
N LYS A 720 -51.99 47.11 -18.32
CA LYS A 720 -50.81 46.71 -17.55
C LYS A 720 -51.03 45.39 -16.79
N LEU A 721 -52.21 45.22 -16.19
CA LEU A 721 -52.57 43.96 -15.52
C LEU A 721 -52.66 42.79 -16.51
N LEU A 722 -53.17 43.01 -17.72
CA LEU A 722 -53.21 41.97 -18.77
C LEU A 722 -51.79 41.58 -19.21
N ASP A 723 -50.86 42.52 -19.35
CA ASP A 723 -49.46 42.22 -19.66
C ASP A 723 -48.78 41.44 -18.53
N GLU A 724 -49.04 41.81 -17.26
CA GLU A 724 -48.53 41.07 -16.09
C GLU A 724 -49.09 39.64 -16.05
N ILE A 725 -50.38 39.46 -16.32
CA ILE A 725 -51.02 38.13 -16.41
C ILE A 725 -50.44 37.32 -17.57
N ALA A 726 -50.19 37.93 -18.73
CA ALA A 726 -49.60 37.23 -19.88
C ALA A 726 -48.18 36.72 -19.56
N VAL A 727 -47.38 37.51 -18.84
CA VAL A 727 -46.05 37.09 -18.38
C VAL A 727 -46.13 35.95 -17.37
N GLU A 728 -47.06 35.99 -16.42
CA GLU A 728 -47.24 34.90 -15.46
C GLU A 728 -47.77 33.62 -16.12
N LEU A 729 -48.67 33.74 -17.11
CA LEU A 729 -49.16 32.61 -17.89
C LEU A 729 -48.02 31.92 -18.66
N GLN A 730 -47.12 32.69 -19.27
CA GLN A 730 -45.95 32.14 -19.96
C GLN A 730 -45.00 31.41 -19.00
N LYS A 731 -44.83 31.92 -17.78
CA LYS A 731 -44.03 31.25 -16.74
C LYS A 731 -44.69 29.94 -16.30
N GLU A 732 -46.01 29.92 -16.16
CA GLU A 732 -46.75 28.69 -15.81
C GLU A 732 -46.60 27.62 -16.91
N GLU A 733 -46.67 28.01 -18.19
CA GLU A 733 -46.42 27.11 -19.33
C GLU A 733 -44.99 26.54 -19.31
N ASP A 734 -43.97 27.37 -19.03
CA ASP A 734 -42.58 26.92 -18.93
C ASP A 734 -42.36 25.95 -17.75
N GLU A 735 -42.97 26.23 -16.59
CA GLU A 735 -42.88 25.38 -15.39
C GLU A 735 -43.64 24.06 -15.58
N THR A 736 -44.80 24.08 -16.24
CA THR A 736 -45.53 22.84 -16.58
C THR A 736 -44.76 21.99 -17.58
N ALA A 737 -44.08 22.59 -18.57
CA ALA A 737 -43.20 21.87 -19.48
C ALA A 737 -41.99 21.24 -18.74
N ARG A 738 -41.38 21.96 -17.79
CA ARG A 738 -40.29 21.42 -16.94
C ARG A 738 -40.77 20.27 -16.07
N LYS A 739 -41.94 20.42 -15.44
CA LYS A 739 -42.56 19.38 -14.62
C LYS A 739 -42.81 18.10 -15.41
N ASN A 740 -43.29 18.22 -16.65
CA ASN A 740 -43.52 17.05 -17.52
C ASN A 740 -42.19 16.34 -17.87
N LYS A 741 -41.14 17.09 -18.26
CA LYS A 741 -39.82 16.50 -18.50
C LYS A 741 -39.24 15.79 -17.27
N GLN A 742 -39.41 16.39 -16.09
CA GLN A 742 -38.97 15.76 -14.84
C GLN A 742 -39.78 14.51 -14.50
N LYS A 743 -41.08 14.50 -14.80
CA LYS A 743 -41.95 13.33 -14.61
C LYS A 743 -41.52 12.18 -15.52
N ASP A 744 -41.19 12.46 -16.78
CA ASP A 744 -40.73 11.44 -17.73
C ASP A 744 -39.36 10.87 -17.31
N ALA A 745 -38.43 11.74 -16.89
CA ALA A 745 -37.13 11.30 -16.35
C ALA A 745 -37.27 10.48 -15.05
N LEU A 746 -38.26 10.78 -14.20
CA LEU A 746 -38.57 9.98 -13.01
C LEU A 746 -39.16 8.62 -13.37
N LEU A 747 -39.95 8.52 -14.44
CA LEU A 747 -40.49 7.24 -14.93
C LEU A 747 -39.37 6.36 -15.48
N GLU A 748 -38.45 6.92 -16.26
CA GLU A 748 -37.27 6.21 -16.79
C GLU A 748 -36.36 5.72 -15.66
N ARG A 749 -36.04 6.58 -14.68
CA ARG A 749 -35.28 6.15 -13.50
C ARG A 749 -36.00 5.09 -12.67
N ARG A 750 -37.33 5.11 -12.62
CA ARG A 750 -38.10 4.09 -11.92
C ARG A 750 -38.01 2.73 -12.63
N THR A 751 -38.02 2.71 -13.96
CA THR A 751 -37.78 1.48 -14.73
C THR A 751 -36.37 0.96 -14.52
N ASP A 752 -35.36 1.84 -14.51
CA ASP A 752 -33.97 1.45 -14.25
C ASP A 752 -33.80 0.81 -12.86
N VAL A 753 -34.40 1.42 -11.82
CA VAL A 753 -34.37 0.87 -10.45
C VAL A 753 -35.01 -0.52 -10.41
N GLN A 754 -36.15 -0.73 -11.10
CA GLN A 754 -36.80 -2.04 -11.14
C GLN A 754 -35.94 -3.09 -11.85
N ASP A 755 -35.20 -2.72 -12.90
CA ASP A 755 -34.32 -3.64 -13.61
C ASP A 755 -33.08 -3.97 -12.77
N VAL A 756 -32.54 -3.00 -12.01
CA VAL A 756 -31.47 -3.22 -11.04
C VAL A 756 -31.92 -4.13 -9.90
N GLU A 757 -33.11 -3.94 -9.34
CA GLU A 757 -33.68 -4.83 -8.30
C GLU A 757 -33.85 -6.28 -8.81
N ARG A 758 -34.26 -6.45 -10.07
CA ARG A 758 -34.31 -7.79 -10.70
C ARG A 758 -32.92 -8.40 -10.89
N ALA A 759 -31.92 -7.60 -11.27
CA ALA A 759 -30.55 -8.06 -11.38
C ALA A 759 -29.96 -8.45 -10.01
N GLU A 760 -30.22 -7.65 -8.98
CA GLU A 760 -29.81 -7.90 -7.60
C GLU A 760 -30.37 -9.23 -7.09
N THR A 761 -31.68 -9.45 -7.24
CA THR A 761 -32.32 -10.70 -6.80
C THR A 761 -31.78 -11.94 -7.53
N LEU A 762 -31.41 -11.80 -8.81
CA LEU A 762 -30.79 -12.87 -9.58
C LEU A 762 -29.37 -13.18 -9.08
N LEU A 763 -28.57 -12.13 -8.81
CA LEU A 763 -27.21 -12.25 -8.28
C LEU A 763 -27.20 -12.82 -6.85
N GLN A 764 -28.14 -12.43 -5.99
CA GLN A 764 -28.29 -12.99 -4.65
C GLN A 764 -28.58 -14.49 -4.69
N ARG A 765 -29.42 -14.96 -5.62
CA ARG A 765 -29.66 -16.41 -5.83
C ARG A 765 -28.41 -17.14 -6.32
N GLN A 766 -27.65 -16.54 -7.23
CA GLN A 766 -26.39 -17.11 -7.69
C GLN A 766 -25.37 -17.19 -6.55
N LEU A 767 -25.25 -16.14 -5.74
CA LEU A 767 -24.38 -16.08 -4.58
C LEU A 767 -24.72 -17.17 -3.57
N ALA A 768 -26.01 -17.35 -3.24
CA ALA A 768 -26.46 -18.42 -2.34
C ALA A 768 -26.03 -19.81 -2.85
N LYS A 769 -26.17 -20.07 -4.16
CA LYS A 769 -25.75 -21.32 -4.79
C LYS A 769 -24.22 -21.52 -4.72
N TRP A 770 -23.44 -20.45 -4.88
CA TRP A 770 -21.98 -20.51 -4.77
C TRP A 770 -21.51 -20.71 -3.33
N LEU A 771 -22.19 -20.10 -2.35
CA LEU A 771 -21.93 -20.30 -0.93
C LEU A 771 -22.15 -21.77 -0.54
N GLU A 772 -23.29 -22.34 -0.91
CA GLU A 772 -23.59 -23.76 -0.65
C GLU A 772 -22.55 -24.70 -1.26
N ARG A 773 -22.09 -24.41 -2.49
CA ARG A 773 -21.04 -25.19 -3.16
C ARG A 773 -19.69 -25.06 -2.45
N THR A 774 -19.36 -23.86 -1.98
CA THR A 774 -18.11 -23.59 -1.26
C THR A 774 -18.11 -24.29 0.09
N GLU A 775 -19.25 -24.32 0.78
CA GLU A 775 -19.41 -24.99 2.06
C GLU A 775 -19.25 -26.51 1.94
N LYS A 776 -19.88 -27.13 0.94
CA LYS A 776 -19.67 -28.55 0.61
C LYS A 776 -18.20 -28.88 0.31
N LEU A 777 -17.50 -28.00 -0.42
CA LEU A 777 -16.07 -28.19 -0.71
C LEU A 777 -15.21 -28.05 0.55
N ARG A 778 -15.54 -27.12 1.44
CA ARG A 778 -14.86 -26.95 2.75
C ARG A 778 -15.06 -28.17 3.64
N GLU A 779 -16.29 -28.68 3.75
CA GLU A 779 -16.58 -29.89 4.53
C GLU A 779 -15.77 -31.09 4.03
N HIS A 780 -15.75 -31.31 2.71
CA HIS A 780 -14.97 -32.40 2.11
C HIS A 780 -13.45 -32.23 2.29
N ALA A 781 -12.94 -31.00 2.20
CA ALA A 781 -11.52 -30.73 2.49
C ALA A 781 -11.18 -30.99 3.96
N ASN A 782 -12.07 -30.62 4.89
CA ASN A 782 -11.88 -30.81 6.31
C ASN A 782 -11.92 -32.30 6.70
N GLN A 783 -12.82 -33.08 6.08
CA GLN A 783 -12.86 -34.53 6.22
C GLN A 783 -11.55 -35.18 5.76
N LYS A 784 -11.05 -34.81 4.56
CA LYS A 784 -9.75 -35.31 4.06
C LYS A 784 -8.58 -34.92 4.96
N ALA A 785 -8.59 -33.70 5.51
CA ALA A 785 -7.55 -33.25 6.43
C ALA A 785 -7.55 -34.05 7.74
N GLN A 786 -8.73 -34.35 8.31
CA GLN A 786 -8.84 -35.20 9.49
C GLN A 786 -8.38 -36.63 9.23
N GLU A 787 -8.71 -37.19 8.06
CA GLU A 787 -8.29 -38.53 7.67
C GLU A 787 -6.76 -38.61 7.46
N ALA A 788 -6.17 -37.60 6.83
CA ALA A 788 -4.72 -37.48 6.69
C ALA A 788 -4.02 -37.34 8.05
N LYS A 789 -4.59 -36.56 8.97
CA LYS A 789 -4.05 -36.41 10.33
C LYS A 789 -4.04 -37.72 11.10
N ARG A 790 -5.12 -38.52 11.02
CA ARG A 790 -5.16 -39.86 11.63
C ARG A 790 -4.09 -40.79 11.06
N LYS A 791 -3.91 -40.82 9.73
CA LYS A 791 -2.85 -41.62 9.09
C LYS A 791 -1.46 -41.17 9.51
N MET A 792 -1.26 -39.87 9.68
CA MET A 792 0.02 -39.31 10.13
C MET A 792 0.34 -39.72 11.58
N GLU A 793 -0.65 -39.67 12.48
CA GLU A 793 -0.51 -40.14 13.86
C GLU A 793 -0.23 -41.66 13.95
N GLU A 794 -0.84 -42.46 13.07
CA GLU A 794 -0.53 -43.90 12.96
C GLU A 794 0.90 -44.14 12.47
N LEU A 795 1.33 -43.43 11.42
CA LEU A 795 2.70 -43.51 10.89
C LEU A 795 3.74 -43.07 11.92
N GLU A 796 3.47 -42.05 12.71
CA GLU A 796 4.36 -41.61 13.79
C GLU A 796 4.51 -42.65 14.91
N LYS A 797 3.44 -43.40 15.23
CA LYS A 797 3.51 -44.51 16.18
C LYS A 797 4.37 -45.65 15.64
N VAL A 798 4.17 -46.02 14.38
CA VAL A 798 4.96 -47.07 13.70
C VAL A 798 6.43 -46.65 13.61
N HIS A 799 6.71 -45.39 13.25
CA HIS A 799 8.08 -44.88 13.19
C HIS A 799 8.77 -44.90 14.56
N ARG A 800 8.05 -44.56 15.64
CA ARG A 800 8.57 -44.68 17.01
C ARG A 800 8.93 -46.12 17.38
N GLN A 801 8.06 -47.09 17.06
CA GLN A 801 8.33 -48.51 17.30
C GLN A 801 9.55 -49.00 16.51
N LEU A 802 9.61 -48.70 15.22
CA LEU A 802 10.75 -49.09 14.36
C LEU A 802 12.07 -48.46 14.83
N LYS A 803 12.02 -47.20 15.31
CA LYS A 803 13.19 -46.52 15.85
C LYS A 803 13.69 -47.19 17.13
N GLN A 804 12.77 -47.61 18.01
CA GLN A 804 13.09 -48.33 19.24
C GLN A 804 13.68 -49.72 18.95
N GLU A 805 13.08 -50.48 18.02
CA GLU A 805 13.63 -51.77 17.58
C GLU A 805 15.03 -51.62 16.97
N ARG A 806 15.27 -50.55 16.20
CA ARG A 806 16.58 -50.29 15.60
C ARG A 806 17.64 -49.96 16.65
N THR A 807 17.28 -49.22 17.70
CA THR A 807 18.19 -48.95 18.82
C THR A 807 18.52 -50.20 19.63
N GLU A 808 17.54 -51.07 19.88
CA GLU A 808 17.76 -52.34 20.58
C GLU A 808 18.63 -53.30 19.78
N LYS A 809 18.33 -53.48 18.48
CA LYS A 809 19.16 -54.28 17.56
C LYS A 809 20.58 -53.72 17.42
N GLY A 810 20.73 -52.39 17.45
CA GLY A 810 22.04 -51.73 17.46
C GLY A 810 22.86 -52.04 18.71
N SER A 811 22.23 -52.00 19.89
CA SER A 811 22.89 -52.34 21.16
C SER A 811 23.32 -53.81 21.21
N ASP A 812 22.48 -54.72 20.72
CA ASP A 812 22.81 -56.15 20.69
C ASP A 812 23.89 -56.49 19.66
N MET A 813 23.92 -55.79 18.52
CA MET A 813 25.02 -55.89 17.56
C MET A 813 26.35 -55.45 18.18
N GLU A 814 26.36 -54.36 18.95
CA GLU A 814 27.58 -53.87 19.62
C GLU A 814 28.07 -54.87 20.69
N LYS A 815 27.16 -55.45 21.48
CA LYS A 815 27.51 -56.52 22.44
C LYS A 815 28.12 -57.73 21.74
N ARG A 816 27.58 -58.14 20.58
CA ARG A 816 28.12 -59.25 19.78
C ARG A 816 29.50 -58.91 19.23
N ARG A 817 29.70 -57.70 18.73
CA ARG A 817 30.99 -57.21 18.22
C ARG A 817 32.07 -57.24 19.29
N VAL A 818 31.79 -56.73 20.48
CA VAL A 818 32.73 -56.78 21.62
C VAL A 818 33.08 -58.23 21.99
N ARG A 819 32.11 -59.15 21.93
CA ARG A 819 32.35 -60.58 22.19
C ARG A 819 33.24 -61.22 21.13
N ILE A 820 33.07 -60.84 19.87
CA ILE A 820 33.90 -61.31 18.76
C ILE A 820 35.35 -60.82 18.96
N GLU A 821 35.56 -59.53 19.20
CA GLU A 821 36.89 -58.95 19.48
C GLU A 821 37.59 -59.64 20.66
N GLN A 822 36.87 -59.91 21.75
CA GLN A 822 37.42 -60.64 22.90
C GLN A 822 37.82 -62.08 22.55
N THR A 823 37.09 -62.72 21.65
CA THR A 823 37.35 -64.11 21.25
C THR A 823 38.51 -64.18 20.26
N GLU A 824 38.59 -63.24 19.32
CA GLU A 824 39.73 -63.09 18.40
C GLU A 824 41.03 -62.82 19.17
N LYS A 825 41.00 -61.93 20.17
CA LYS A 825 42.15 -61.68 21.04
C LYS A 825 42.61 -62.95 21.76
N LYS A 826 41.67 -63.70 22.35
CA LYS A 826 42.00 -64.98 23.01
C LYS A 826 42.57 -66.01 22.03
N MET A 827 42.05 -66.08 20.81
CA MET A 827 42.61 -66.96 19.77
C MET A 827 44.03 -66.57 19.42
N GLN A 828 44.32 -65.27 19.34
CA GLN A 828 45.65 -64.78 19.03
C GLN A 828 46.65 -65.04 20.16
N ASP A 829 46.26 -64.78 21.41
CA ASP A 829 47.07 -65.10 22.59
C ASP A 829 47.36 -66.62 22.68
N LEU A 830 46.37 -67.46 22.37
CA LEU A 830 46.54 -68.92 22.36
C LEU A 830 47.47 -69.38 21.23
N LYS A 831 47.39 -68.74 20.06
CA LYS A 831 48.26 -69.03 18.92
C LYS A 831 49.72 -68.69 19.25
N GLU A 832 49.97 -67.53 19.84
CA GLU A 832 51.32 -67.15 20.31
C GLU A 832 51.85 -68.11 21.38
N ALA A 833 51.00 -68.57 22.30
CA ALA A 833 51.39 -69.57 23.30
C ALA A 833 51.80 -70.91 22.66
N ILE A 834 51.02 -71.39 21.68
CA ILE A 834 51.33 -72.63 20.96
C ILE A 834 52.62 -72.48 20.14
N GLU A 835 52.81 -71.35 19.44
CA GLU A 835 54.04 -71.08 18.69
C GLU A 835 55.27 -71.09 19.61
N ASN A 836 55.16 -70.51 20.81
CA ASN A 836 56.22 -70.54 21.81
C ASN A 836 56.48 -71.96 22.36
N GLU A 837 55.45 -72.76 22.62
CA GLU A 837 55.63 -74.15 23.04
C GLU A 837 56.29 -75.01 21.95
N VAL A 838 55.90 -74.83 20.69
CA VAL A 838 56.51 -75.51 19.55
C VAL A 838 57.98 -75.10 19.41
N HIS A 839 58.30 -73.82 19.59
CA HIS A 839 59.68 -73.34 19.55
C HIS A 839 60.53 -73.94 20.66
N ASN A 840 60.02 -73.96 21.90
CA ASN A 840 60.71 -74.57 23.04
C ASN A 840 60.92 -76.08 22.85
N ALA A 841 59.91 -76.80 22.33
CA ALA A 841 60.03 -78.22 22.03
C ALA A 841 61.06 -78.49 20.92
N HIS A 842 61.15 -77.60 19.93
CA HIS A 842 62.15 -77.68 18.86
C HIS A 842 63.58 -77.45 19.38
N ASP A 843 63.76 -76.48 20.29
CA ASP A 843 65.05 -76.22 20.93
C ASP A 843 65.52 -77.40 21.79
N GLU A 844 64.61 -78.02 22.56
CA GLU A 844 64.93 -79.24 23.32
C GLU A 844 65.26 -80.43 22.39
N TYR A 845 64.55 -80.57 21.27
CA TYR A 845 64.88 -81.55 20.23
C TYR A 845 66.30 -81.34 19.68
N LEU A 846 66.67 -80.10 19.35
CA LEU A 846 68.00 -79.76 18.84
C LEU A 846 69.11 -80.05 19.85
N LYS A 847 68.88 -79.78 21.15
CA LYS A 847 69.82 -80.15 22.23
C LYS A 847 70.00 -81.67 22.31
N MET A 848 68.90 -82.42 22.20
CA MET A 848 68.94 -83.88 22.25
C MET A 848 69.65 -84.46 21.02
N GLU A 849 69.42 -83.90 19.83
CA GLU A 849 70.13 -84.26 18.60
C GLU A 849 71.64 -83.98 18.71
N ALA A 850 72.02 -82.83 19.27
CA ALA A 850 73.41 -82.49 19.53
C ALA A 850 74.06 -83.47 20.52
N HIS A 851 73.37 -83.84 21.60
CA HIS A 851 73.83 -84.86 22.55
C HIS A 851 74.01 -86.24 21.90
N ILE A 852 73.08 -86.66 21.03
CA ILE A 852 73.17 -87.92 20.30
C ILE A 852 74.36 -87.88 19.33
N LYS A 853 74.57 -86.78 18.61
CA LYS A 853 75.75 -86.63 17.73
C LYS A 853 77.06 -86.67 18.52
N LEU A 854 77.10 -86.04 19.70
CA LEU A 854 78.27 -86.08 20.58
C LEU A 854 78.55 -87.51 21.05
N TYR A 855 77.51 -88.24 21.47
CA TYR A 855 77.60 -89.64 21.87
C TYR A 855 78.04 -90.57 20.72
N ILE A 856 77.54 -90.35 19.50
CA ILE A 856 78.00 -91.08 18.30
C ILE A 856 79.47 -90.78 18.02
N THR A 857 79.91 -89.53 18.16
CA THR A 857 81.31 -89.14 17.94
C THR A 857 82.23 -89.75 19.01
N GLU A 858 81.78 -89.80 20.27
CA GLU A 858 82.50 -90.48 21.36
C GLU A 858 82.55 -92.01 21.14
N MET A 859 81.50 -92.62 20.61
CA MET A 859 81.50 -94.02 20.22
C MET A 859 82.45 -94.31 19.04
N GLU A 860 82.48 -93.45 18.02
CA GLU A 860 83.40 -93.58 16.89
C GLU A 860 84.88 -93.45 17.32
N GLN A 861 85.18 -92.67 18.36
CA GLN A 861 86.52 -92.58 18.95
C GLN A 861 86.90 -93.79 19.83
N ALA A 862 85.92 -94.59 20.27
CA ALA A 862 86.13 -95.78 21.10
C ALA A 862 86.25 -97.09 20.30
N ILE A 863 86.11 -97.05 18.97
CA ILE A 863 86.29 -98.22 18.09
C ILE A 863 87.77 -98.31 17.67
N PRO A 864 88.51 -99.37 18.05
CA PRO A 864 89.88 -99.57 17.59
C PRO A 864 89.86 -99.95 16.10
N PHE A 865 90.63 -99.22 15.29
CA PHE A 865 91.00 -99.64 13.95
C PHE A 865 91.71 -101.01 14.01
N ASN A 866 91.10 -102.02 13.40
CA ASN A 866 91.78 -103.22 12.92
C ASN A 866 91.44 -103.36 11.43
N GLU A 867 92.51 -103.25 10.62
CA GLU A 867 92.67 -103.56 9.17
C GLU A 867 91.60 -103.14 8.16
#